data_AF-A0A8H7E1B6-F1
#
_entry.id   AF-A0A8H7E1B6-F1
#
_cell.length_a   1.000
_cell.length_b   1.000
_cell.length_c   1.000
_cell.angle_alpha   90.00
_cell.angle_beta   90.00
_cell.angle_gamma   90.00
#
_symmetry.space_group_name_H-M   'P 1'
#
loop_
_entity.id
_entity.type
_entity.pdbx_description
1 polymer ?
#
loop_
_entity_poly.entity_id
_entity_poly.type
_entity_poly.pdbx_seq_one_letter_code
_entity_poly.pdbx_strand_id
1 'polypeptide(L)'
;MRFVIQLLAAASNAGPEIWQGLERISFSVPRLQQELRLYWKFPRVVKATAAVFAQAICFLVNAKAFLLKSHFRRAFNVVPIGKLDRCLNEFEKEVEFLAQEIRAANGQEQAELNRAQRDSSRRTNARLASIDENVNVVAKALPQMCLDASALDDAQRTARGYDSICAWLPESSTKAKVAAEREPGTCEWVHRSAEYNRWVQSQCQGVLWIQGKAGCGKSVLATYLAASASTDVVLTHFFCCSQGRTLAETANFAVSLLSQLLSKYEIIKRSDRFSSFIEKASPLVGHFSSGLECPRDRLLALLDDALTLVSSFTLIVDALDECTEPEDCDRILGYLGDLGSRSNTQVILLTRAGKFRQNVFTDATLVSMEGSVVERDISLFVAGKIKRNGVSNPGLLKVKPNIASTISSCSQGMFLLAKFVMDDIKTAGTVSEIRARLDKAPTALDDYYQRSLEGTARKFHGRDKSTRHSIFLLLVGIFGPLTPEDISTTLALDTRTHCVNEDELFSNPTGEVLRLCEPLVTIVKDQVQFVHTSVKDFLLKSVVAREDSEAFLARKCLTKLSQSQYRLGSYPARLLRMNLLDGVALEVGLEPTTKESILYNYACLHWQDHITKLLNPSDELLAMLSRFLLGNEFVTWSETLFQIKSMSGIGSQIKVRSDVWEWFGRLPDETKKKIPFKSFFVRAHESLSHELMREGEDIILPYLPLIRLGQYFNVGAGTNADFQKAYQYKMTVAEGFEAALGTRNPLTLRAKTEFFKEFFFQKRFDEAERGFEEVARIQQDVVGEDVADIFITRQLLGLAQICVTKFKQAISTLTEAAGGFRRLSGDESFLTLQTEMFRGHALERGTSLREAYHVYDNTLKLWIPIGGPEHPFSLMLKTSFGSVCRKLGCFAEAEEALLGSLTDRKRLFTKRNVTYVDSVLQLAALYYESERGNDGLEYLGLVQDSAGLKDEFERECQEKHIRALINLEAGFYTKPKTVLQRLLDEASGQGRNKNNRELLWIRITLADVLRMRGKYDEALMVFSDLVSPRSAELPVQAGSEDAVGYRFPSSLIDEPESPAQLTIVERALRLLRDAKQDDAELLLQENGLEWKRQKDFWVLQGGPITDTASISGLKASGFQIIDHPSAPDDGTTHSSHEHDEHRDNDN
;
A
#
# COMPACT_ATOMS: atom_id res chain seq x y z
N MET A 1 37.15 -13.00 -7.16
CA MET A 1 37.31 -13.16 -5.69
C MET A 1 36.19 -12.50 -4.89
N ARG A 2 35.92 -11.19 -5.01
CA ARG A 2 34.78 -10.52 -4.34
C ARG A 2 33.43 -11.23 -4.56
N PHE A 3 33.13 -11.58 -5.82
CA PHE A 3 31.94 -12.36 -6.21
C PHE A 3 31.87 -13.76 -5.58
N VAL A 4 33.03 -14.38 -5.29
CA VAL A 4 33.11 -15.74 -4.71
C VAL A 4 32.98 -15.69 -3.19
N ILE A 5 33.53 -14.66 -2.54
CA ILE A 5 33.34 -14.38 -1.11
C ILE A 5 31.87 -14.05 -0.81
N GLN A 6 31.20 -13.30 -1.69
CA GLN A 6 29.76 -13.02 -1.60
C GLN A 6 28.89 -14.29 -1.75
N LEU A 7 29.27 -15.21 -2.64
CA LEU A 7 28.58 -16.49 -2.84
C LEU A 7 28.77 -17.47 -1.66
N LEU A 8 29.89 -17.39 -0.93
CA LEU A 8 30.22 -18.31 0.17
C LEU A 8 29.73 -17.81 1.53
N ALA A 9 29.55 -16.50 1.71
CA ALA A 9 28.85 -15.93 2.87
C ALA A 9 27.38 -16.39 2.97
N ALA A 10 26.79 -16.83 1.85
CA ALA A 10 25.43 -17.38 1.80
C ALA A 10 25.35 -18.89 2.15
N ALA A 11 26.48 -19.59 2.27
CA ALA A 11 26.52 -21.03 2.50
C ALA A 11 27.01 -21.36 3.93
N SER A 12 26.12 -21.26 4.92
CA SER A 12 26.41 -21.53 6.35
C SER A 12 26.78 -22.98 6.70
N ASN A 13 26.93 -23.87 5.70
CA ASN A 13 27.15 -25.31 5.88
C ASN A 13 28.26 -25.90 4.97
N ALA A 14 29.19 -25.07 4.49
CA ALA A 14 30.39 -25.59 3.82
C ALA A 14 31.29 -26.30 4.85
N GLY A 15 31.75 -27.52 4.57
CA GLY A 15 32.60 -28.29 5.48
C GLY A 15 33.88 -27.53 5.88
N PRO A 16 34.45 -27.82 7.07
CA PRO A 16 35.56 -27.06 7.67
C PRO A 16 36.80 -26.96 6.77
N GLU A 17 37.04 -27.93 5.87
CA GLU A 17 38.19 -27.90 4.97
C GLU A 17 38.07 -26.82 3.88
N ILE A 18 36.85 -26.54 3.38
CA ILE A 18 36.63 -25.48 2.38
C ILE A 18 36.84 -24.11 3.02
N TRP A 19 36.33 -23.93 4.24
CA TRP A 19 36.50 -22.70 4.99
C TRP A 19 37.98 -22.40 5.27
N GLN A 20 38.72 -23.41 5.74
CA GLN A 20 40.15 -23.28 6.02
C GLN A 20 40.95 -22.90 4.76
N GLY A 21 40.63 -23.49 3.61
CA GLY A 21 41.29 -23.14 2.34
C GLY A 21 40.98 -21.71 1.88
N LEU A 22 39.74 -21.25 2.06
CA LEU A 22 39.32 -19.88 1.73
C LEU A 22 39.99 -18.84 2.61
N GLU A 23 40.09 -19.11 3.91
CA GLU A 23 40.75 -18.24 4.88
C GLU A 23 42.22 -18.04 4.51
N ARG A 24 42.93 -19.12 4.19
CA ARG A 24 44.34 -19.10 3.76
C ARG A 24 44.55 -18.32 2.46
N ILE A 25 43.68 -18.50 1.46
CA ILE A 25 43.73 -17.72 0.21
C ILE A 25 43.46 -16.24 0.49
N SER A 26 42.45 -15.93 1.30
CA SER A 26 42.05 -14.55 1.62
C SER A 26 43.15 -13.77 2.35
N PHE A 27 43.91 -14.43 3.22
CA PHE A 27 45.03 -13.83 3.95
C PHE A 27 46.25 -13.59 3.04
N SER A 28 46.49 -14.49 2.08
CA SER A 28 47.68 -14.43 1.23
C SER A 28 47.55 -13.40 0.10
N VAL A 29 46.35 -13.25 -0.49
CA VAL A 29 46.14 -12.44 -1.71
C VAL A 29 46.47 -10.95 -1.58
N PRO A 30 46.07 -10.23 -0.52
CA PRO A 30 46.39 -8.80 -0.37
C PRO A 30 47.90 -8.56 -0.28
N ARG A 31 48.60 -9.43 0.46
CA ARG A 31 50.07 -9.39 0.58
C ARG A 31 50.74 -9.64 -0.77
N LEU A 32 50.25 -10.61 -1.54
CA LEU A 32 50.75 -10.94 -2.88
C LEU A 32 50.53 -9.80 -3.88
N GLN A 33 49.42 -9.06 -3.80
CA GLN A 33 49.19 -7.87 -4.61
C GLN A 33 50.18 -6.75 -4.28
N GLN A 34 50.50 -6.57 -2.99
CA GLN A 34 51.48 -5.58 -2.56
C GLN A 34 52.90 -5.96 -3.02
N GLU A 35 53.28 -7.23 -2.89
CA GLU A 35 54.57 -7.76 -3.37
C GLU A 35 54.68 -7.65 -4.90
N LEU A 36 53.61 -7.94 -5.66
CA LEU A 36 53.61 -7.77 -7.11
C LEU A 36 53.85 -6.30 -7.52
N ARG A 37 53.28 -5.33 -6.79
CA ARG A 37 53.52 -3.90 -7.05
C ARG A 37 54.97 -3.49 -6.80
N LEU A 38 55.64 -4.12 -5.83
CA LEU A 38 57.04 -3.82 -5.48
C LEU A 38 58.02 -4.48 -6.47
N TYR A 39 57.72 -5.69 -6.94
CA TYR A 39 58.65 -6.52 -7.72
C TYR A 39 58.20 -6.77 -9.17
N TRP A 40 57.29 -5.95 -9.71
CA TRP A 40 56.73 -6.12 -11.07
C TRP A 40 57.79 -6.12 -12.18
N LYS A 41 58.95 -5.49 -11.94
CA LYS A 41 60.08 -5.45 -12.89
C LYS A 41 60.83 -6.77 -13.00
N PHE A 42 60.61 -7.72 -12.09
CA PHE A 42 61.26 -9.03 -12.09
C PHE A 42 60.35 -10.07 -12.76
N PRO A 43 60.63 -10.50 -14.00
CA PRO A 43 59.72 -11.38 -14.75
C PRO A 43 59.47 -12.73 -14.08
N ARG A 44 60.40 -13.19 -13.24
CA ARG A 44 60.24 -14.44 -12.46
C ARG A 44 59.21 -14.30 -11.35
N VAL A 45 59.25 -13.19 -10.60
CA VAL A 45 58.29 -12.88 -9.55
C VAL A 45 56.90 -12.73 -10.16
N VAL A 46 56.76 -11.98 -11.26
CA VAL A 46 55.47 -11.83 -11.97
C VAL A 46 54.90 -13.18 -12.43
N LYS A 47 55.75 -14.07 -12.99
CA LYS A 47 55.32 -15.41 -13.42
C LYS A 47 54.91 -16.30 -12.24
N ALA A 48 55.68 -16.30 -11.15
CA ALA A 48 55.35 -17.06 -9.96
C ALA A 48 54.05 -16.55 -9.30
N THR A 49 53.84 -15.23 -9.26
CA THR A 49 52.57 -14.64 -8.79
C THR A 49 51.39 -15.05 -9.66
N ALA A 50 51.53 -15.08 -10.98
CA ALA A 50 50.46 -15.55 -11.88
C ALA A 50 50.10 -17.02 -11.63
N ALA A 51 51.09 -17.89 -11.35
CA ALA A 51 50.86 -19.29 -11.02
C ALA A 51 50.08 -19.46 -9.69
N VAL A 52 50.42 -18.68 -8.66
CA VAL A 52 49.68 -18.65 -7.38
C VAL A 52 48.21 -18.26 -7.58
N PHE A 53 47.95 -17.23 -8.39
CA PHE A 53 46.57 -16.81 -8.68
C PHE A 53 45.79 -17.86 -9.49
N ALA A 54 46.44 -18.55 -10.44
CA ALA A 54 45.81 -19.62 -11.20
C ALA A 54 45.38 -20.80 -10.29
N GLN A 55 46.21 -21.17 -9.32
CA GLN A 55 45.90 -22.23 -8.36
C GLN A 55 44.81 -21.83 -7.37
N ALA A 56 44.80 -20.56 -6.92
CA ALA A 56 43.70 -20.03 -6.11
C ALA A 56 42.36 -20.13 -6.86
N ILE A 57 42.34 -19.79 -8.15
CA ILE A 57 41.14 -19.92 -8.99
C ILE A 57 40.71 -21.38 -9.12
N CYS A 58 41.65 -22.31 -9.35
CA CYS A 58 41.35 -23.74 -9.43
C CYS A 58 40.72 -24.28 -8.14
N PHE A 59 41.25 -23.90 -6.96
CA PHE A 59 40.66 -24.26 -5.67
C PHE A 59 39.22 -23.74 -5.54
N LEU A 60 38.98 -22.47 -5.86
CA LEU A 60 37.65 -21.85 -5.77
C LEU A 60 36.62 -22.51 -6.69
N VAL A 61 37.01 -22.89 -7.91
CA VAL A 61 36.14 -23.58 -8.87
C VAL A 61 35.76 -24.97 -8.36
N ASN A 62 36.73 -25.73 -7.84
CA ASN A 62 36.48 -27.07 -7.29
C ASN A 62 35.64 -27.04 -6.02
N ALA A 63 35.84 -26.03 -5.15
CA ALA A 63 35.02 -25.81 -3.96
C ALA A 63 33.56 -25.52 -4.32
N LYS A 64 33.32 -24.66 -5.33
CA LYS A 64 31.97 -24.39 -5.85
C LYS A 64 31.30 -25.65 -6.39
N ALA A 65 32.01 -26.43 -7.20
CA ALA A 65 31.48 -27.68 -7.76
C ALA A 65 31.14 -28.72 -6.68
N PHE A 66 31.91 -28.76 -5.58
CA PHE A 66 31.64 -29.63 -4.43
C PHE A 66 30.38 -29.20 -3.68
N LEU A 67 30.21 -27.91 -3.39
CA LEU A 67 29.03 -27.37 -2.70
C LEU A 67 27.75 -27.54 -3.52
N LEU A 68 27.82 -27.42 -4.85
CA LEU A 68 26.67 -27.66 -5.74
C LEU A 68 26.21 -29.13 -5.76
N LYS A 69 27.12 -30.09 -5.57
CA LYS A 69 26.78 -31.54 -5.56
C LYS A 69 26.34 -32.07 -4.20
N SER A 70 26.73 -31.43 -3.09
CA SER A 70 26.43 -31.91 -1.72
C SER A 70 24.97 -31.69 -1.30
N HIS A 71 24.28 -30.67 -1.83
CA HIS A 71 22.84 -30.49 -1.59
C HIS A 71 21.99 -31.63 -2.17
N PHE A 72 22.47 -32.34 -3.21
CA PHE A 72 21.79 -33.49 -3.81
C PHE A 72 22.07 -34.83 -3.10
N ARG A 73 23.09 -34.91 -2.23
CA ARG A 73 23.56 -36.16 -1.59
C ARG A 73 23.52 -36.14 -0.06
N ARG A 74 22.56 -35.44 0.56
CA ARG A 74 22.26 -35.56 2.00
C ARG A 74 21.74 -36.96 2.43
N ALA A 75 21.69 -37.94 1.54
CA ALA A 75 21.23 -39.31 1.83
C ALA A 75 22.33 -40.38 1.95
N PHE A 76 23.58 -40.13 1.56
CA PHE A 76 24.65 -41.13 1.71
C PHE A 76 25.98 -40.48 2.11
N ASN A 77 26.42 -40.81 3.33
CA ASN A 77 27.72 -40.45 3.88
C ASN A 77 28.87 -40.95 2.97
N VAL A 78 29.94 -40.16 2.96
CA VAL A 78 31.25 -40.33 2.29
C VAL A 78 31.34 -39.70 0.88
N VAL A 79 32.08 -38.59 0.78
CA VAL A 79 32.57 -37.98 -0.47
C VAL A 79 34.10 -37.74 -0.33
N PRO A 80 34.91 -37.89 -1.40
CA PRO A 80 36.37 -37.92 -1.27
C PRO A 80 36.99 -36.52 -1.23
N ILE A 81 37.42 -36.12 -0.04
CA ILE A 81 38.08 -34.84 0.32
C ILE A 81 39.42 -34.63 -0.42
N GLY A 82 40.08 -35.71 -0.89
CA GLY A 82 41.45 -35.67 -1.40
C GLY A 82 41.71 -34.90 -2.71
N LYS A 83 40.71 -34.28 -3.38
CA LYS A 83 40.95 -33.39 -4.53
C LYS A 83 41.10 -31.92 -4.10
N LEU A 84 40.32 -31.45 -3.13
CA LEU A 84 40.41 -30.09 -2.59
C LEU A 84 41.71 -29.88 -1.82
N ASP A 85 42.08 -30.86 -0.99
CA ASP A 85 43.36 -30.85 -0.26
C ASP A 85 44.57 -30.84 -1.21
N ARG A 86 44.49 -31.52 -2.35
CA ARG A 86 45.56 -31.48 -3.34
C ARG A 86 45.73 -30.09 -3.95
N CYS A 87 44.64 -29.43 -4.33
CA CYS A 87 44.69 -28.06 -4.85
C CYS A 87 45.22 -27.07 -3.80
N LEU A 88 44.82 -27.22 -2.52
CA LEU A 88 45.29 -26.35 -1.46
C LEU A 88 46.79 -26.55 -1.17
N ASN A 89 47.25 -27.80 -1.13
CA ASN A 89 48.67 -28.11 -0.99
C ASN A 89 49.53 -27.62 -2.18
N GLU A 90 48.97 -27.64 -3.40
CA GLU A 90 49.64 -27.05 -4.57
C GLU A 90 49.70 -25.53 -4.49
N PHE A 91 48.61 -24.87 -4.06
CA PHE A 91 48.59 -23.43 -3.83
C PHE A 91 49.67 -23.01 -2.81
N GLU A 92 49.80 -23.72 -1.69
CA GLU A 92 50.79 -23.41 -0.65
C GLU A 92 52.22 -23.56 -1.14
N LYS A 93 52.50 -24.60 -1.94
CA LYS A 93 53.82 -24.77 -2.57
C LYS A 93 54.18 -23.62 -3.49
N GLU A 94 53.22 -23.10 -4.25
CA GLU A 94 53.43 -21.96 -5.14
C GLU A 94 53.63 -20.65 -4.36
N VAL A 95 52.92 -20.45 -3.26
CA VAL A 95 53.13 -19.30 -2.36
C VAL A 95 54.54 -19.34 -1.76
N GLU A 96 54.99 -20.51 -1.31
CA GLU A 96 56.34 -20.67 -0.75
C GLU A 96 57.43 -20.49 -1.81
N PHE A 97 57.21 -20.99 -3.03
CA PHE A 97 58.10 -20.77 -4.17
C PHE A 97 58.21 -19.28 -4.54
N LEU A 98 57.09 -18.57 -4.59
CA LEU A 98 57.10 -17.12 -4.82
C LEU A 98 57.86 -16.37 -3.71
N ALA A 99 57.68 -16.76 -2.44
CA ALA A 99 58.44 -16.18 -1.35
C ALA A 99 59.95 -16.46 -1.46
N GLN A 100 60.36 -17.59 -2.06
CA GLN A 100 61.76 -17.86 -2.38
C GLN A 100 62.27 -16.98 -3.52
N GLU A 101 61.49 -16.78 -4.59
CA GLU A 101 61.87 -15.89 -5.70
C GLU A 101 61.92 -14.41 -5.28
N ILE A 102 61.05 -13.96 -4.38
CA ILE A 102 61.10 -12.60 -3.82
C ILE A 102 62.32 -12.45 -2.90
N ARG A 103 62.66 -13.47 -2.10
CA ARG A 103 63.91 -13.48 -1.32
C ARG A 103 65.14 -13.51 -2.21
N ALA A 104 65.11 -14.22 -3.33
CA ALA A 104 66.17 -14.21 -4.33
C ALA A 104 66.30 -12.85 -5.01
N ALA A 105 65.18 -12.20 -5.36
CA ALA A 105 65.16 -10.84 -5.91
C ALA A 105 65.73 -9.81 -4.90
N ASN A 106 65.38 -9.94 -3.61
CA ASN A 106 65.93 -9.11 -2.52
C ASN A 106 67.40 -9.39 -2.23
N GLY A 107 67.89 -10.60 -2.48
CA GLY A 107 69.32 -10.95 -2.35
C GLY A 107 70.17 -10.59 -3.59
N GLN A 108 69.54 -10.27 -4.73
CA GLN A 108 70.18 -10.06 -6.04
C GLN A 108 70.24 -8.58 -6.47
N GLU A 109 70.01 -7.61 -5.58
CA GLU A 109 70.22 -6.19 -5.91
C GLU A 109 71.67 -5.71 -5.69
N GLN A 110 72.56 -6.52 -5.09
CA GLN A 110 73.94 -6.09 -4.75
C GLN A 110 75.10 -6.88 -5.41
N ALA A 111 74.87 -7.92 -6.21
CA ALA A 111 75.94 -8.50 -7.05
C ALA A 111 75.37 -9.37 -8.20
N GLU A 112 75.81 -9.11 -9.42
CA GLU A 112 75.70 -10.01 -10.60
C GLU A 112 74.40 -9.99 -11.42
N LEU A 113 74.07 -8.79 -11.92
CA LEU A 113 73.36 -8.54 -13.19
C LEU A 113 74.03 -9.21 -14.42
N ASN A 114 75.17 -9.90 -14.30
CA ASN A 114 75.88 -10.50 -15.41
C ASN A 114 76.51 -11.83 -15.00
N ARG A 115 75.83 -12.99 -15.14
CA ARG A 115 76.48 -14.27 -15.58
C ARG A 115 75.66 -15.56 -15.70
N ALA A 116 74.43 -15.72 -15.20
CA ALA A 116 73.75 -17.03 -15.27
C ALA A 116 72.42 -17.04 -16.06
N GLN A 117 72.44 -16.51 -17.29
CA GLN A 117 71.50 -16.89 -18.34
C GLN A 117 72.00 -18.19 -19.00
N ARG A 118 71.48 -19.35 -18.55
CA ARG A 118 71.35 -20.65 -19.27
C ARG A 118 71.20 -21.77 -18.22
N ASP A 119 69.96 -22.22 -18.00
CA ASP A 119 69.61 -23.66 -17.80
C ASP A 119 68.22 -23.92 -17.16
N SER A 120 67.50 -22.94 -16.63
CA SER A 120 66.20 -23.20 -15.97
C SER A 120 64.96 -23.06 -16.87
N SER A 121 65.06 -23.33 -18.19
CA SER A 121 63.92 -23.26 -19.14
C SER A 121 63.20 -24.60 -19.38
N ARG A 122 63.68 -25.72 -18.82
CA ARG A 122 63.06 -27.04 -19.04
C ARG A 122 62.00 -27.43 -18.01
N ARG A 123 62.02 -26.88 -16.78
CA ARG A 123 61.04 -27.22 -15.72
C ARG A 123 59.78 -26.36 -15.74
N THR A 124 59.87 -25.12 -16.22
CA THR A 124 58.75 -24.17 -16.32
C THR A 124 57.87 -24.41 -17.53
N ASN A 125 58.42 -24.81 -18.68
CA ASN A 125 57.63 -25.00 -19.91
C ASN A 125 56.76 -26.27 -19.88
N ALA A 126 57.17 -27.34 -19.21
CA ALA A 126 56.33 -28.53 -19.03
C ALA A 126 55.14 -28.28 -18.08
N ARG A 127 55.28 -27.34 -17.13
CA ARG A 127 54.22 -26.96 -16.19
C ARG A 127 53.28 -25.90 -16.77
N LEU A 128 53.78 -25.00 -17.61
CA LEU A 128 52.95 -24.04 -18.35
C LEU A 128 51.96 -24.75 -19.28
N ALA A 129 52.37 -25.84 -19.95
CA ALA A 129 51.45 -26.63 -20.78
C ALA A 129 50.31 -27.27 -19.97
N SER A 130 50.59 -27.76 -18.76
CA SER A 130 49.57 -28.31 -17.84
C SER A 130 48.62 -27.24 -17.29
N ILE A 131 49.10 -26.01 -17.07
CA ILE A 131 48.28 -24.90 -16.60
C ILE A 131 47.41 -24.36 -17.75
N ASP A 132 47.96 -24.23 -18.97
CA ASP A 132 47.19 -23.81 -20.15
C ASP A 132 46.08 -24.82 -20.50
N GLU A 133 46.33 -26.12 -20.33
CA GLU A 133 45.32 -27.17 -20.55
C GLU A 133 44.18 -27.06 -19.51
N ASN A 134 44.51 -26.87 -18.23
CA ASN A 134 43.52 -26.68 -17.17
C ASN A 134 42.73 -25.36 -17.32
N VAL A 135 43.38 -24.26 -17.70
CA VAL A 135 42.73 -22.97 -17.96
C VAL A 135 41.79 -23.07 -19.15
N ASN A 136 42.17 -23.77 -20.22
CA ASN A 136 41.30 -23.99 -21.39
C ASN A 136 40.09 -24.89 -21.09
N VAL A 137 40.25 -25.91 -20.22
CA VAL A 137 39.12 -26.75 -19.76
C VAL A 137 38.14 -25.92 -18.91
N VAL A 138 38.64 -25.08 -18.01
CA VAL A 138 37.80 -24.19 -17.19
C VAL A 138 37.16 -23.10 -18.06
N ALA A 139 37.88 -22.52 -19.03
CA ALA A 139 37.36 -21.51 -19.94
C ALA A 139 36.25 -22.04 -20.87
N LYS A 140 36.31 -23.32 -21.27
CA LYS A 140 35.22 -23.98 -22.01
C LYS A 140 34.03 -24.37 -21.14
N ALA A 141 34.24 -24.67 -19.85
CA ALA A 141 33.16 -25.01 -18.92
C ALA A 141 32.45 -23.79 -18.31
N LEU A 142 33.13 -22.63 -18.23
CA LEU A 142 32.64 -21.41 -17.60
C LEU A 142 31.30 -20.90 -18.18
N PRO A 143 31.09 -20.87 -19.52
CA PRO A 143 29.84 -20.38 -20.08
C PRO A 143 28.64 -21.27 -19.72
N GLN A 144 28.80 -22.60 -19.79
CA GLN A 144 27.74 -23.54 -19.41
C GLN A 144 27.44 -23.47 -17.90
N MET A 145 28.47 -23.36 -17.06
CA MET A 145 28.28 -23.19 -15.62
C MET A 145 27.66 -21.84 -15.23
N CYS A 146 27.86 -20.79 -16.03
CA CYS A 146 27.19 -19.50 -15.86
C CYS A 146 25.70 -19.58 -16.28
N LEU A 147 25.38 -20.28 -17.37
CA LEU A 147 24.01 -20.54 -17.79
C LEU A 147 23.26 -21.39 -16.75
N ASP A 148 23.87 -22.46 -16.26
CA ASP A 148 23.29 -23.33 -15.22
C ASP A 148 23.12 -22.59 -13.89
N ALA A 149 24.01 -21.64 -13.56
CA ALA A 149 23.89 -20.80 -12.36
C ALA A 149 22.79 -19.74 -12.49
N SER A 150 22.59 -19.15 -13.68
CA SER A 150 21.48 -18.23 -13.93
C SER A 150 20.14 -18.95 -13.82
N ALA A 151 20.00 -20.11 -14.47
CA ALA A 151 18.78 -20.92 -14.39
C ALA A 151 18.45 -21.35 -12.95
N LEU A 152 19.48 -21.61 -12.12
CA LEU A 152 19.29 -21.93 -10.71
C LEU A 152 18.85 -20.70 -9.88
N ASP A 153 19.41 -19.52 -10.14
CA ASP A 153 19.01 -18.28 -9.47
C ASP A 153 17.56 -17.90 -9.83
N ASP A 154 17.18 -18.04 -11.10
CA ASP A 154 15.81 -17.79 -11.58
C ASP A 154 14.80 -18.76 -10.94
N ALA A 155 15.16 -20.04 -10.81
CA ALA A 155 14.34 -21.03 -10.10
C ALA A 155 14.20 -20.70 -8.59
N GLN A 156 15.28 -20.25 -7.94
CA GLN A 156 15.26 -19.83 -6.54
C GLN A 156 14.47 -18.54 -6.31
N ARG A 157 14.52 -17.59 -7.25
CA ARG A 157 13.70 -16.37 -7.22
C ARG A 157 12.23 -16.72 -7.38
N THR A 158 11.89 -17.59 -8.33
CA THR A 158 10.52 -18.07 -8.55
C THR A 158 9.96 -18.76 -7.30
N ALA A 159 10.77 -19.62 -6.66
CA ALA A 159 10.37 -20.30 -5.42
C ALA A 159 10.14 -19.32 -4.26
N ARG A 160 11.05 -18.36 -4.04
CA ARG A 160 10.89 -17.32 -3.02
C ARG A 160 9.66 -16.45 -3.27
N GLY A 161 9.44 -16.03 -4.52
CA GLY A 161 8.27 -15.26 -4.90
C GLY A 161 6.96 -16.02 -4.63
N TYR A 162 6.93 -17.32 -4.95
CA TYR A 162 5.79 -18.18 -4.62
C TYR A 162 5.50 -18.23 -3.10
N ASP A 163 6.53 -18.42 -2.27
CA ASP A 163 6.37 -18.44 -0.81
C ASP A 163 5.88 -17.08 -0.28
N SER A 164 6.40 -15.98 -0.80
CA SER A 164 5.96 -14.62 -0.45
C SER A 164 4.50 -14.36 -0.82
N ILE A 165 4.05 -14.79 -2.00
CA ILE A 165 2.64 -14.65 -2.43
C ILE A 165 1.73 -15.52 -1.56
N CYS A 166 2.15 -16.74 -1.21
CA CYS A 166 1.38 -17.59 -0.32
C CYS A 166 1.23 -17.00 1.08
N ALA A 167 2.28 -16.35 1.61
CA ALA A 167 2.23 -15.65 2.89
C ALA A 167 1.37 -14.37 2.85
N TRP A 168 1.31 -13.72 1.69
CA TRP A 168 0.52 -12.50 1.46
C TRP A 168 -0.99 -12.75 1.39
N LEU A 169 -1.40 -13.94 0.97
CA LEU A 169 -2.81 -14.34 0.90
C LEU A 169 -3.25 -14.99 2.23
N PRO A 170 -4.29 -14.46 2.91
CA PRO A 170 -4.81 -15.10 4.12
C PRO A 170 -5.30 -16.54 3.85
N GLU A 171 -5.17 -17.41 4.86
CA GLU A 171 -5.60 -18.81 4.75
C GLU A 171 -7.09 -18.90 4.39
N SER A 172 -7.42 -19.64 3.31
CA SER A 172 -8.81 -19.81 2.89
C SER A 172 -9.57 -20.70 3.88
N SER A 173 -10.47 -20.12 4.68
CA SER A 173 -11.36 -20.84 5.60
C SER A 173 -12.48 -21.63 4.89
N THR A 174 -12.53 -21.63 3.55
CA THR A 174 -13.56 -22.30 2.74
C THR A 174 -13.59 -23.83 2.90
N LYS A 175 -12.56 -24.45 3.49
CA LYS A 175 -12.60 -25.87 3.90
C LYS A 175 -13.61 -26.15 5.03
N ALA A 176 -14.23 -25.12 5.61
CA ALA A 176 -15.13 -25.24 6.76
C ALA A 176 -16.58 -25.64 6.43
N LYS A 177 -17.02 -25.67 5.17
CA LYS A 177 -18.27 -26.36 4.80
C LYS A 177 -18.02 -27.87 4.83
N VAL A 178 -18.07 -28.39 6.05
CA VAL A 178 -18.20 -29.80 6.44
C VAL A 178 -18.96 -30.56 5.36
N ALA A 179 -18.36 -31.64 4.87
CA ALA A 179 -19.01 -32.65 4.04
C ALA A 179 -20.40 -32.95 4.63
N ALA A 180 -21.43 -32.32 4.08
CA ALA A 180 -22.79 -32.66 4.46
C ALA A 180 -22.97 -34.12 4.05
N GLU A 181 -23.33 -34.98 5.01
CA GLU A 181 -23.59 -36.39 4.76
C GLU A 181 -24.74 -36.53 3.75
N ARG A 182 -24.38 -36.57 2.46
CA ARG A 182 -25.31 -36.79 1.36
C ARG A 182 -25.90 -38.19 1.51
N GLU A 183 -27.22 -38.31 1.39
CA GLU A 183 -27.82 -39.63 1.29
C GLU A 183 -27.47 -40.25 -0.09
N PRO A 184 -27.04 -41.53 -0.16
CA PRO A 184 -26.85 -42.19 -1.44
C PRO A 184 -28.12 -42.12 -2.30
N GLY A 185 -27.97 -41.81 -3.60
CA GLY A 185 -29.10 -41.62 -4.50
C GLY A 185 -29.67 -40.19 -4.60
N THR A 186 -29.38 -39.27 -3.67
CA THR A 186 -29.82 -37.86 -3.79
C THR A 186 -28.86 -37.03 -4.64
N CYS A 187 -29.28 -35.87 -5.15
CA CYS A 187 -28.54 -34.97 -6.05
C CYS A 187 -28.22 -35.54 -7.45
N GLU A 188 -28.38 -36.85 -7.70
CA GLU A 188 -28.13 -37.49 -8.99
C GLU A 188 -29.07 -37.01 -10.11
N TRP A 189 -30.21 -36.44 -9.73
CA TRP A 189 -31.17 -35.87 -10.67
C TRP A 189 -30.55 -34.78 -11.54
N VAL A 190 -29.51 -34.07 -11.07
CA VAL A 190 -28.88 -32.98 -11.82
C VAL A 190 -28.32 -33.50 -13.14
N HIS A 191 -27.64 -34.66 -13.12
CA HIS A 191 -27.11 -35.32 -14.32
C HIS A 191 -28.21 -35.90 -15.22
N ARG A 192 -29.44 -36.04 -14.73
CA ARG A 192 -30.59 -36.50 -15.51
C ARG A 192 -31.43 -35.35 -16.06
N SER A 193 -31.18 -34.11 -15.63
CA SER A 193 -31.91 -32.94 -16.11
C SER A 193 -31.57 -32.65 -17.57
N ALA A 194 -32.56 -32.23 -18.35
CA ALA A 194 -32.38 -31.93 -19.77
C ALA A 194 -31.47 -30.70 -19.94
N GLU A 195 -31.58 -29.75 -19.02
CA GLU A 195 -30.82 -28.50 -18.97
C GLU A 195 -29.34 -28.76 -18.71
N TYR A 196 -29.00 -29.53 -17.67
CA TYR A 196 -27.61 -29.90 -17.38
C TYR A 196 -26.98 -30.67 -18.54
N ASN A 197 -27.71 -31.63 -19.11
CA ASN A 197 -27.21 -32.39 -20.25
C ASN A 197 -27.01 -31.51 -21.49
N ARG A 198 -27.87 -30.51 -21.71
CA ARG A 198 -27.69 -29.51 -22.77
C ARG A 198 -26.42 -28.70 -22.57
N TRP A 199 -26.15 -28.27 -21.33
CA TRP A 199 -24.94 -27.53 -20.98
C TRP A 199 -23.67 -28.39 -21.15
N VAL A 200 -23.70 -29.67 -20.73
CA VAL A 200 -22.58 -30.59 -20.96
C VAL A 200 -22.37 -30.85 -22.46
N GLN A 201 -23.45 -31.00 -23.23
CA GLN A 201 -23.40 -31.18 -24.69
C GLN A 201 -22.83 -29.95 -25.41
N SER A 202 -23.08 -28.74 -24.88
CA SER A 202 -22.46 -27.51 -25.38
C SER A 202 -21.02 -27.32 -24.87
N GLN A 203 -20.33 -28.40 -24.48
CA GLN A 203 -18.97 -28.37 -23.93
C GLN A 203 -18.84 -27.46 -22.70
N CYS A 204 -19.90 -27.36 -21.90
CA CYS A 204 -19.99 -26.50 -20.73
C CYS A 204 -19.83 -24.99 -21.03
N GLN A 205 -20.12 -24.57 -22.27
CA GLN A 205 -20.18 -23.16 -22.66
C GLN A 205 -21.27 -22.43 -21.88
N GLY A 206 -20.91 -21.27 -21.31
CA GLY A 206 -21.79 -20.43 -20.49
C GLY A 206 -21.87 -20.89 -19.02
N VAL A 207 -22.52 -20.07 -18.20
CA VAL A 207 -22.68 -20.35 -16.76
C VAL A 207 -23.83 -21.33 -16.53
N LEU A 208 -23.61 -22.40 -15.76
CA LEU A 208 -24.69 -23.23 -15.22
C LEU A 208 -25.27 -22.56 -13.97
N TRP A 209 -26.45 -21.98 -14.09
CA TRP A 209 -27.10 -21.25 -13.01
C TRP A 209 -28.18 -22.11 -12.35
N ILE A 210 -27.96 -22.49 -11.09
CA ILE A 210 -28.89 -23.30 -10.31
C ILE A 210 -29.62 -22.41 -9.30
N GLN A 211 -30.94 -22.32 -9.43
CA GLN A 211 -31.79 -21.56 -8.51
C GLN A 211 -32.61 -22.49 -7.63
N GLY A 212 -32.81 -22.12 -6.36
CA GLY A 212 -33.72 -22.86 -5.48
C GLY A 212 -34.07 -22.09 -4.22
N LYS A 213 -35.15 -22.50 -3.56
CA LYS A 213 -35.62 -21.91 -2.29
C LYS A 213 -34.60 -22.11 -1.16
N ALA A 214 -34.71 -21.33 -0.09
CA ALA A 214 -33.87 -21.53 1.10
C ALA A 214 -34.08 -22.93 1.69
N GLY A 215 -33.02 -23.62 2.13
CA GLY A 215 -33.11 -24.95 2.74
C GLY A 215 -33.41 -26.13 1.80
N CYS A 216 -33.42 -25.94 0.47
CA CYS A 216 -33.64 -27.02 -0.49
C CYS A 216 -32.40 -27.89 -0.78
N GLY A 217 -31.23 -27.57 -0.23
CA GLY A 217 -30.01 -28.39 -0.38
C GLY A 217 -28.98 -27.88 -1.40
N LYS A 218 -29.03 -26.62 -1.85
CA LYS A 218 -28.06 -26.02 -2.79
C LYS A 218 -26.60 -26.23 -2.39
N SER A 219 -26.22 -25.93 -1.15
CA SER A 219 -24.83 -26.14 -0.72
C SER A 219 -24.41 -27.61 -0.73
N VAL A 220 -25.33 -28.56 -0.48
CA VAL A 220 -25.07 -30.00 -0.60
C VAL A 220 -24.87 -30.40 -2.06
N LEU A 221 -25.67 -29.81 -2.96
CA LEU A 221 -25.51 -29.97 -4.40
C LEU A 221 -24.18 -29.39 -4.89
N ALA A 222 -23.78 -28.22 -4.41
CA ALA A 222 -22.48 -27.61 -4.72
C ALA A 222 -21.32 -28.53 -4.32
N THR A 223 -21.35 -29.10 -3.11
CA THR A 223 -20.34 -30.09 -2.67
C THR A 223 -20.38 -31.37 -3.51
N TYR A 224 -21.57 -31.85 -3.90
CA TYR A 224 -21.68 -33.01 -4.78
C TYR A 224 -21.10 -32.74 -6.18
N LEU A 225 -21.39 -31.58 -6.77
CA LEU A 225 -20.83 -31.15 -8.06
C LEU A 225 -19.32 -30.98 -7.98
N ALA A 226 -18.80 -30.44 -6.87
CA ALA A 226 -17.36 -30.35 -6.63
C ALA A 226 -16.68 -31.74 -6.59
N ALA A 227 -17.32 -32.71 -5.93
CA ALA A 227 -16.81 -34.08 -5.82
C ALA A 227 -16.97 -34.93 -7.09
N SER A 228 -17.91 -34.56 -7.97
CA SER A 228 -18.19 -35.24 -9.25
C SER A 228 -17.61 -34.51 -10.46
N ALA A 229 -16.89 -33.40 -10.24
CA ALA A 229 -16.25 -32.63 -11.29
C ALA A 229 -15.21 -33.49 -12.03
N SER A 230 -15.18 -33.36 -13.35
CA SER A 230 -14.29 -34.12 -14.24
C SER A 230 -12.92 -33.45 -14.45
N THR A 231 -12.68 -32.28 -13.84
CA THR A 231 -11.48 -31.47 -14.02
C THR A 231 -10.44 -31.69 -12.91
N ASP A 232 -9.16 -31.59 -13.24
CA ASP A 232 -8.05 -31.76 -12.29
C ASP A 232 -8.03 -30.71 -11.16
N VAL A 233 -8.58 -29.52 -11.43
CA VAL A 233 -8.63 -28.40 -10.49
C VAL A 233 -10.08 -28.01 -10.24
N VAL A 234 -10.50 -28.11 -8.98
CA VAL A 234 -11.82 -27.68 -8.51
C VAL A 234 -11.63 -26.56 -7.51
N LEU A 235 -12.21 -25.41 -7.83
CA LEU A 235 -12.17 -24.20 -7.02
C LEU A 235 -13.57 -23.92 -6.49
N THR A 236 -13.68 -23.60 -5.21
CA THR A 236 -14.97 -23.37 -4.56
C THR A 236 -14.97 -22.08 -3.76
N HIS A 237 -16.03 -21.28 -3.90
CA HIS A 237 -16.25 -20.13 -3.05
C HIS A 237 -17.67 -20.15 -2.50
N PHE A 238 -17.80 -20.02 -1.19
CA PHE A 238 -19.06 -20.02 -0.47
C PHE A 238 -19.22 -18.67 0.20
N PHE A 239 -20.05 -17.79 -0.39
CA PHE A 239 -20.42 -16.54 0.25
C PHE A 239 -21.24 -16.87 1.50
N CYS A 240 -20.83 -16.35 2.66
CA CYS A 240 -21.45 -16.70 3.94
C CYS A 240 -21.35 -15.55 4.94
N CYS A 241 -22.37 -14.69 4.98
CA CYS A 241 -22.45 -13.60 5.95
C CYS A 241 -22.42 -14.10 7.40
N SER A 242 -22.98 -15.28 7.66
CA SER A 242 -23.11 -15.82 9.03
C SER A 242 -21.80 -16.34 9.64
N GLN A 243 -20.78 -16.61 8.83
CA GLN A 243 -19.49 -17.16 9.31
C GLN A 243 -18.34 -16.14 9.26
N GLY A 244 -18.60 -14.89 8.86
CA GLY A 244 -17.65 -13.78 8.90
C GLY A 244 -17.84 -12.77 7.78
N ARG A 245 -17.64 -11.48 8.07
CA ARG A 245 -17.79 -10.39 7.08
C ARG A 245 -16.84 -10.56 5.89
N THR A 246 -15.61 -11.00 6.14
CA THR A 246 -14.60 -11.24 5.09
C THR A 246 -15.05 -12.30 4.08
N LEU A 247 -15.83 -13.32 4.48
CA LEU A 247 -16.39 -14.32 3.55
C LEU A 247 -17.50 -13.76 2.65
N ALA A 248 -18.02 -12.58 2.95
CA ALA A 248 -19.04 -11.90 2.17
C ALA A 248 -18.49 -10.73 1.33
N GLU A 249 -17.23 -10.34 1.55
CA GLU A 249 -16.51 -9.29 0.83
C GLU A 249 -16.00 -9.79 -0.53
N THR A 250 -16.07 -8.94 -1.55
CA THR A 250 -15.69 -9.31 -2.92
C THR A 250 -14.18 -9.47 -3.11
N ALA A 251 -13.35 -8.78 -2.33
CA ALA A 251 -11.90 -8.99 -2.35
C ALA A 251 -11.51 -10.43 -1.95
N ASN A 252 -12.24 -11.01 -1.00
CA ASN A 252 -11.98 -12.37 -0.53
C ASN A 252 -12.39 -13.45 -1.55
N PHE A 253 -13.32 -13.14 -2.47
CA PHE A 253 -13.61 -14.03 -3.61
C PHE A 253 -12.31 -14.35 -4.37
N ALA A 254 -11.59 -13.33 -4.85
CA ALA A 254 -10.36 -13.54 -5.60
C ALA A 254 -9.22 -14.13 -4.73
N VAL A 255 -9.02 -13.60 -3.52
CA VAL A 255 -7.98 -14.08 -2.59
C VAL A 255 -8.16 -15.56 -2.23
N SER A 256 -9.40 -15.99 -1.96
CA SER A 256 -9.68 -17.39 -1.61
C SER A 256 -9.49 -18.34 -2.79
N LEU A 257 -9.76 -17.91 -4.02
CA LEU A 257 -9.55 -18.70 -5.23
C LEU A 257 -8.05 -18.80 -5.57
N LEU A 258 -7.32 -17.68 -5.45
CA LEU A 258 -5.87 -17.64 -5.59
C LEU A 258 -5.19 -18.57 -4.57
N SER A 259 -5.57 -18.50 -3.30
CA SER A 259 -5.03 -19.37 -2.24
C SER A 259 -5.31 -20.86 -2.53
N GLN A 260 -6.54 -21.21 -2.96
CA GLN A 260 -6.89 -22.58 -3.37
C GLN A 260 -6.05 -23.06 -4.55
N LEU A 261 -5.85 -22.22 -5.56
CA LEU A 261 -5.09 -22.56 -6.75
C LEU A 261 -3.59 -22.71 -6.46
N LEU A 262 -3.01 -21.79 -5.69
CA LEU A 262 -1.61 -21.83 -5.28
C LEU A 262 -1.31 -23.06 -4.41
N SER A 263 -2.27 -23.49 -3.58
CA SER A 263 -2.14 -24.75 -2.83
C SER A 263 -1.96 -26.00 -3.72
N LYS A 264 -2.25 -25.89 -5.03
CA LYS A 264 -2.00 -26.93 -6.05
C LYS A 264 -0.64 -26.76 -6.73
N TYR A 265 0.40 -26.42 -5.96
CA TYR A 265 1.76 -26.17 -6.44
C TYR A 265 2.26 -27.18 -7.49
N GLU A 266 2.07 -28.48 -7.25
CA GLU A 266 2.52 -29.54 -8.15
C GLU A 266 1.89 -29.52 -9.55
N ILE A 267 0.69 -28.94 -9.68
CA ILE A 267 -0.02 -28.79 -10.95
C ILE A 267 0.44 -27.50 -11.63
N ILE A 268 0.38 -26.37 -10.92
CA ILE A 268 0.66 -25.05 -11.50
C ILE A 268 2.12 -24.84 -11.89
N LYS A 269 3.07 -25.46 -11.17
CA LYS A 269 4.51 -25.33 -11.46
C LYS A 269 4.92 -25.99 -12.80
N ARG A 270 4.07 -26.85 -13.36
CA ARG A 270 4.31 -27.51 -14.65
C ARG A 270 4.01 -26.61 -15.83
N SER A 271 3.33 -25.49 -15.61
CA SER A 271 3.03 -24.52 -16.65
C SER A 271 4.26 -23.68 -16.95
N ASP A 272 4.56 -23.51 -18.24
CA ASP A 272 5.63 -22.61 -18.71
C ASP A 272 5.36 -21.13 -18.33
N ARG A 273 4.10 -20.80 -17.97
CA ARG A 273 3.70 -19.47 -17.52
C ARG A 273 3.91 -19.23 -16.02
N PHE A 274 4.31 -20.24 -15.25
CA PHE A 274 4.42 -20.13 -13.80
C PHE A 274 5.43 -19.05 -13.36
N SER A 275 6.63 -19.03 -13.95
CA SER A 275 7.63 -17.99 -13.65
C SER A 275 7.12 -16.59 -14.00
N SER A 276 6.48 -16.42 -15.16
CA SER A 276 5.89 -15.14 -15.57
C SER A 276 4.76 -14.70 -14.63
N PHE A 277 3.95 -15.63 -14.12
CA PHE A 277 2.93 -15.33 -13.11
C PHE A 277 3.58 -14.81 -11.80
N ILE A 278 4.64 -15.47 -11.32
CA ILE A 278 5.35 -15.04 -10.10
C ILE A 278 5.98 -13.66 -10.30
N GLU A 279 6.58 -13.39 -11.46
CA GLU A 279 7.14 -12.07 -11.80
C GLU A 279 6.06 -10.98 -11.77
N LYS A 280 4.86 -11.24 -12.30
CA LYS A 280 3.75 -10.28 -12.26
C LYS A 280 3.17 -10.09 -10.85
N ALA A 281 3.18 -11.13 -10.02
CA ALA A 281 2.57 -11.12 -8.70
C ALA A 281 3.48 -10.53 -7.62
N SER A 282 4.80 -10.72 -7.74
CA SER A 282 5.80 -10.28 -6.76
C SER A 282 5.74 -8.79 -6.42
N PRO A 283 5.52 -7.87 -7.38
CA PRO A 283 5.39 -6.45 -7.08
C PRO A 283 4.20 -6.17 -6.18
N LEU A 284 3.07 -6.86 -6.36
CA LEU A 284 1.88 -6.64 -5.53
C LEU A 284 2.13 -6.97 -4.06
N VAL A 285 2.91 -8.02 -3.78
CA VAL A 285 3.31 -8.40 -2.41
C VAL A 285 4.18 -7.32 -1.75
N GLY A 286 5.05 -6.66 -2.52
CA GLY A 286 5.88 -5.56 -2.01
C GLY A 286 5.11 -4.26 -1.75
N HIS A 287 3.93 -4.09 -2.35
CA HIS A 287 3.14 -2.85 -2.28
C HIS A 287 1.98 -2.91 -1.31
N PHE A 288 1.36 -4.08 -1.16
CA PHE A 288 0.21 -4.28 -0.29
C PHE A 288 0.61 -5.22 0.84
N SER A 289 0.26 -4.89 2.09
CA SER A 289 0.65 -5.74 3.23
C SER A 289 -0.12 -7.06 3.26
N SER A 290 -1.30 -7.10 2.65
CA SER A 290 -2.14 -8.28 2.50
C SER A 290 -2.86 -8.28 1.15
N GLY A 291 -3.16 -9.47 0.64
CA GLY A 291 -3.99 -9.66 -0.54
C GLY A 291 -5.36 -8.98 -0.44
N LEU A 292 -5.92 -8.82 0.77
CA LEU A 292 -7.20 -8.15 0.97
C LEU A 292 -7.14 -6.62 0.78
N GLU A 293 -5.95 -6.02 0.84
CA GLU A 293 -5.74 -4.58 0.60
C GLU A 293 -5.48 -4.27 -0.87
N CYS A 294 -5.18 -5.29 -1.66
CA CYS A 294 -4.96 -5.15 -3.09
C CYS A 294 -6.26 -4.71 -3.77
N PRO A 295 -6.22 -3.74 -4.70
CA PRO A 295 -7.39 -3.34 -5.48
C PRO A 295 -8.07 -4.54 -6.15
N ARG A 296 -9.40 -4.59 -6.12
CA ARG A 296 -10.18 -5.75 -6.59
C ARG A 296 -9.91 -6.12 -8.04
N ASP A 297 -9.83 -5.13 -8.92
CA ASP A 297 -9.54 -5.35 -10.35
C ASP A 297 -8.17 -6.02 -10.55
N ARG A 298 -7.22 -5.75 -9.64
CA ARG A 298 -5.90 -6.39 -9.67
C ARG A 298 -5.91 -7.80 -9.17
N LEU A 299 -6.66 -8.06 -8.10
CA LEU A 299 -6.86 -9.43 -7.64
C LEU A 299 -7.57 -10.29 -8.69
N LEU A 300 -8.55 -9.74 -9.40
CA LEU A 300 -9.24 -10.44 -10.49
C LEU A 300 -8.31 -10.66 -11.70
N ALA A 301 -7.50 -9.67 -12.09
CA ALA A 301 -6.50 -9.83 -13.15
C ALA A 301 -5.42 -10.87 -12.77
N LEU A 302 -4.96 -10.85 -11.52
CA LEU A 302 -4.01 -11.83 -11.00
C LEU A 302 -4.63 -13.22 -10.95
N LEU A 303 -5.90 -13.33 -10.55
CA LEU A 303 -6.66 -14.58 -10.60
C LEU A 303 -6.77 -15.09 -12.04
N ASP A 304 -7.03 -14.22 -13.01
CA ASP A 304 -7.05 -14.60 -14.43
C ASP A 304 -5.71 -15.14 -14.91
N ASP A 305 -4.61 -14.45 -14.60
CA ASP A 305 -3.26 -14.93 -14.91
C ASP A 305 -2.99 -16.28 -14.24
N ALA A 306 -3.40 -16.46 -12.97
CA ALA A 306 -3.25 -17.72 -12.25
C ALA A 306 -4.08 -18.85 -12.88
N LEU A 307 -5.33 -18.58 -13.28
CA LEU A 307 -6.21 -19.55 -13.94
C LEU A 307 -5.63 -20.01 -15.28
N THR A 308 -4.78 -19.20 -15.93
CA THR A 308 -4.07 -19.63 -17.16
C THR A 308 -2.95 -20.64 -16.92
N LEU A 309 -2.58 -20.89 -15.66
CA LEU A 309 -1.60 -21.92 -15.27
C LEU A 309 -2.17 -23.34 -15.35
N VAL A 310 -3.50 -23.47 -15.45
CA VAL A 310 -4.19 -24.76 -15.50
C VAL A 310 -4.93 -24.92 -16.82
N SER A 311 -4.96 -26.13 -17.36
CA SER A 311 -5.58 -26.43 -18.66
C SER A 311 -7.11 -26.54 -18.60
N SER A 312 -7.64 -26.92 -17.44
CA SER A 312 -9.08 -27.00 -17.17
C SER A 312 -9.35 -26.82 -15.68
N PHE A 313 -10.49 -26.21 -15.34
CA PHE A 313 -10.93 -26.09 -13.96
C PHE A 313 -12.45 -26.01 -13.86
N THR A 314 -12.96 -26.42 -12.70
CA THR A 314 -14.36 -26.22 -12.30
C THR A 314 -14.42 -25.18 -11.20
N LEU A 315 -15.18 -24.11 -11.42
CA LEU A 315 -15.45 -23.05 -10.44
C LEU A 315 -16.89 -23.17 -9.95
N ILE A 316 -17.05 -23.36 -8.64
CA ILE A 316 -18.37 -23.44 -8.01
C ILE A 316 -18.52 -22.29 -7.03
N VAL A 317 -19.53 -21.45 -7.27
CA VAL A 317 -19.88 -20.31 -6.43
C VAL A 317 -21.26 -20.55 -5.83
N ASP A 318 -21.32 -20.64 -4.50
CA ASP A 318 -22.57 -20.84 -3.76
C ASP A 318 -22.92 -19.59 -2.93
N ALA A 319 -24.22 -19.26 -2.91
CA ALA A 319 -24.82 -18.21 -2.09
C ALA A 319 -24.31 -16.78 -2.36
N LEU A 320 -23.97 -16.45 -3.61
CA LEU A 320 -23.58 -15.08 -4.02
C LEU A 320 -24.61 -14.00 -3.59
N ASP A 321 -25.88 -14.37 -3.38
CA ASP A 321 -26.90 -13.50 -2.80
C ASP A 321 -26.63 -13.06 -1.35
N GLU A 322 -25.60 -13.60 -0.69
CA GLU A 322 -25.10 -13.20 0.63
C GLU A 322 -23.86 -12.28 0.56
N CYS A 323 -23.54 -11.71 -0.61
CA CYS A 323 -22.48 -10.70 -0.72
C CYS A 323 -22.84 -9.39 0.01
N THR A 324 -21.89 -8.80 0.75
CA THR A 324 -22.10 -7.56 1.52
C THR A 324 -21.93 -6.28 0.72
N GLU A 325 -21.42 -6.36 -0.51
CA GLU A 325 -21.11 -5.20 -1.38
C GLU A 325 -21.97 -5.27 -2.65
N PRO A 326 -23.19 -4.68 -2.65
CA PRO A 326 -24.12 -4.81 -3.76
C PRO A 326 -23.56 -4.31 -5.09
N GLU A 327 -22.79 -3.22 -5.08
CA GLU A 327 -22.18 -2.62 -6.28
C GLU A 327 -21.11 -3.52 -6.92
N ASP A 328 -20.37 -4.30 -6.12
CA ASP A 328 -19.34 -5.21 -6.62
C ASP A 328 -19.89 -6.59 -6.97
N CYS A 329 -21.10 -6.94 -6.51
CA CYS A 329 -21.78 -8.19 -6.85
C CYS A 329 -22.06 -8.27 -8.36
N ASP A 330 -22.50 -7.17 -8.98
CA ASP A 330 -22.72 -7.09 -10.43
C ASP A 330 -21.42 -7.29 -11.23
N ARG A 331 -20.29 -6.81 -10.71
CA ARG A 331 -18.96 -7.04 -11.32
C ARG A 331 -18.55 -8.49 -11.28
N ILE A 332 -18.78 -9.19 -10.16
CA ILE A 332 -18.52 -10.62 -10.04
C ILE A 332 -19.40 -11.41 -11.00
N LEU A 333 -20.69 -11.04 -11.12
CA LEU A 333 -21.59 -11.68 -12.09
C LEU A 333 -21.07 -11.53 -13.52
N GLY A 334 -20.64 -10.33 -13.92
CA GLY A 334 -19.99 -10.11 -15.22
C GLY A 334 -18.75 -11.00 -15.41
N TYR A 335 -17.85 -11.00 -14.43
CA TYR A 335 -16.63 -11.82 -14.44
C TYR A 335 -16.92 -13.33 -14.55
N LEU A 336 -17.94 -13.84 -13.86
CA LEU A 336 -18.35 -15.25 -13.97
C LEU A 336 -18.90 -15.57 -15.37
N GLY A 337 -19.59 -14.62 -16.01
CA GLY A 337 -20.03 -14.74 -17.40
C GLY A 337 -18.87 -14.85 -18.37
N ASP A 338 -17.86 -13.99 -18.21
CA ASP A 338 -16.63 -14.00 -19.02
C ASP A 338 -15.85 -15.32 -18.83
N LEU A 339 -15.73 -15.80 -17.59
CA LEU A 339 -15.12 -17.09 -17.28
C LEU A 339 -15.89 -18.27 -17.89
N GLY A 340 -17.22 -18.23 -17.88
CA GLY A 340 -18.08 -19.27 -18.45
C GLY A 340 -18.01 -19.32 -19.97
N SER A 341 -17.56 -18.25 -20.62
CA SER A 341 -17.36 -18.18 -22.08
C SER A 341 -16.00 -18.72 -22.53
N ARG A 342 -15.09 -19.03 -21.59
CA ARG A 342 -13.77 -19.61 -21.90
C ARG A 342 -13.91 -21.10 -22.25
N SER A 343 -13.08 -21.58 -23.17
CA SER A 343 -13.01 -23.02 -23.46
C SER A 343 -12.42 -23.79 -22.28
N ASN A 344 -12.90 -25.02 -22.03
CA ASN A 344 -12.41 -25.94 -20.99
C ASN A 344 -12.59 -25.43 -19.53
N THR A 345 -13.55 -24.53 -19.30
CA THR A 345 -13.94 -24.08 -17.96
C THR A 345 -15.36 -24.55 -17.64
N GLN A 346 -15.61 -24.85 -16.37
CA GLN A 346 -16.95 -25.19 -15.87
C GLN A 346 -17.33 -24.22 -14.77
N VAL A 347 -18.22 -23.27 -15.06
CA VAL A 347 -18.67 -22.27 -14.08
C VAL A 347 -20.08 -22.61 -13.61
N ILE A 348 -20.22 -22.87 -12.31
CA ILE A 348 -21.48 -23.25 -11.68
C ILE A 348 -21.81 -22.22 -10.59
N LEU A 349 -22.98 -21.59 -10.72
CA LEU A 349 -23.47 -20.58 -9.79
C LEU A 349 -24.76 -21.07 -9.12
N LEU A 350 -24.79 -21.05 -7.78
CA LEU A 350 -25.97 -21.42 -7.00
C LEU A 350 -26.50 -20.21 -6.21
N THR A 351 -27.77 -19.85 -6.44
CA THR A 351 -28.40 -18.68 -5.78
C THR A 351 -29.82 -18.98 -5.30
N ARG A 352 -30.38 -18.09 -4.47
CA ARG A 352 -31.83 -18.07 -4.22
C ARG A 352 -32.60 -17.56 -5.44
N ALA A 353 -33.80 -18.10 -5.67
CA ALA A 353 -34.71 -17.63 -6.72
C ALA A 353 -35.13 -16.17 -6.48
N GLY A 354 -35.23 -15.37 -7.54
CA GLY A 354 -35.74 -13.99 -7.50
C GLY A 354 -34.78 -12.92 -6.94
N LYS A 355 -33.54 -13.27 -6.58
CA LYS A 355 -32.54 -12.31 -6.08
C LYS A 355 -31.82 -11.54 -7.18
N PHE A 356 -31.61 -12.16 -8.33
CA PHE A 356 -30.97 -11.55 -9.49
C PHE A 356 -31.91 -11.60 -10.68
N ARG A 357 -31.80 -10.63 -11.59
CA ARG A 357 -32.59 -10.62 -12.84
C ARG A 357 -32.13 -11.75 -13.76
N GLN A 358 -33.04 -12.36 -14.52
CA GLN A 358 -32.67 -13.46 -15.43
C GLN A 358 -31.73 -13.02 -16.56
N ASN A 359 -31.79 -11.74 -16.96
CA ASN A 359 -31.00 -11.19 -18.06
C ASN A 359 -29.54 -10.85 -17.68
N VAL A 360 -29.06 -11.28 -16.51
CA VAL A 360 -27.68 -11.03 -16.06
C VAL A 360 -26.67 -11.78 -16.94
N PHE A 361 -27.04 -12.97 -17.43
CA PHE A 361 -26.24 -13.75 -18.36
C PHE A 361 -26.99 -13.93 -19.67
N THR A 362 -26.33 -13.65 -20.80
CA THR A 362 -26.91 -13.89 -22.15
C THR A 362 -26.98 -15.38 -22.49
N ASP A 363 -26.02 -16.17 -22.02
CA ASP A 363 -25.82 -17.58 -22.44
C ASP A 363 -25.89 -18.58 -21.26
N ALA A 364 -26.49 -18.20 -20.13
CA ALA A 364 -26.58 -19.11 -18.98
C ALA A 364 -27.64 -20.20 -19.16
N THR A 365 -27.30 -21.41 -18.73
CA THR A 365 -28.27 -22.51 -18.60
C THR A 365 -28.88 -22.50 -17.20
N LEU A 366 -30.16 -22.16 -17.11
CA LEU A 366 -30.90 -22.11 -15.85
C LEU A 366 -31.46 -23.49 -15.47
N VAL A 367 -31.15 -23.95 -14.26
CA VAL A 367 -31.72 -25.15 -13.63
C VAL A 367 -32.50 -24.74 -12.38
N SER A 368 -33.80 -25.02 -12.36
CA SER A 368 -34.64 -24.76 -11.19
C SER A 368 -34.71 -25.98 -10.28
N MET A 369 -34.36 -25.79 -9.01
CA MET A 369 -34.43 -26.79 -7.95
C MET A 369 -35.76 -26.67 -7.19
N GLU A 370 -36.88 -26.91 -7.88
CA GLU A 370 -38.23 -26.86 -7.34
C GLU A 370 -39.10 -28.04 -7.83
N GLY A 371 -40.19 -28.33 -7.10
CA GLY A 371 -41.19 -29.33 -7.49
C GLY A 371 -40.78 -30.79 -7.25
N SER A 372 -41.24 -31.69 -8.13
CA SER A 372 -41.18 -33.15 -7.98
C SER A 372 -39.77 -33.74 -7.86
N VAL A 373 -38.77 -33.03 -8.39
CA VAL A 373 -37.35 -33.43 -8.34
C VAL A 373 -36.84 -33.42 -6.90
N VAL A 374 -37.15 -32.35 -6.15
CA VAL A 374 -36.74 -32.20 -4.75
C VAL A 374 -37.56 -33.14 -3.85
N GLU A 375 -38.84 -33.32 -4.14
CA GLU A 375 -39.72 -34.23 -3.40
C GLU A 375 -39.23 -35.68 -3.45
N ARG A 376 -38.75 -36.15 -4.61
CA ARG A 376 -38.18 -37.49 -4.76
C ARG A 376 -36.94 -37.68 -3.90
N ASP A 377 -36.02 -36.73 -3.90
CA ASP A 377 -34.80 -36.84 -3.08
C ASP A 377 -35.13 -36.75 -1.58
N ILE A 378 -36.13 -35.95 -1.19
CA ILE A 378 -36.65 -35.92 0.20
C ILE A 378 -37.21 -37.30 0.57
N SER A 379 -37.98 -37.96 -0.30
CA SER A 379 -38.47 -39.32 -0.05
C SER A 379 -37.34 -40.34 0.09
N LEU A 380 -36.29 -40.24 -0.72
CA LEU A 380 -35.09 -41.09 -0.61
C LEU A 380 -34.36 -40.86 0.72
N PHE A 381 -34.17 -39.61 1.10
CA PHE A 381 -33.61 -39.21 2.39
C PHE A 381 -34.43 -39.78 3.57
N VAL A 382 -35.76 -39.62 3.55
CA VAL A 382 -36.68 -40.16 4.55
C VAL A 382 -36.60 -41.68 4.61
N ALA A 383 -36.63 -42.36 3.46
CA ALA A 383 -36.55 -43.82 3.38
C ALA A 383 -35.22 -44.36 3.92
N GLY A 384 -34.10 -43.70 3.62
CA GLY A 384 -32.78 -44.01 4.14
C GLY A 384 -32.73 -43.87 5.67
N LYS A 385 -33.25 -42.75 6.20
CA LYS A 385 -33.34 -42.52 7.65
C LYS A 385 -34.25 -43.52 8.36
N ILE A 386 -35.41 -43.87 7.78
CA ILE A 386 -36.29 -44.93 8.32
C ILE A 386 -35.57 -46.27 8.33
N LYS A 387 -34.81 -46.62 7.29
CA LYS A 387 -34.06 -47.89 7.25
C LYS A 387 -32.98 -47.95 8.35
N ARG A 388 -32.24 -46.86 8.56
CA ARG A 388 -31.21 -46.77 9.62
C ARG A 388 -31.83 -46.82 11.02
N ASN A 389 -32.89 -46.05 11.25
CA ASN A 389 -33.53 -45.92 12.56
C ASN A 389 -34.54 -47.04 12.87
N GLY A 390 -34.99 -47.77 11.86
CA GLY A 390 -35.99 -48.85 11.99
C GLY A 390 -35.48 -50.06 12.80
N VAL A 391 -34.16 -50.19 12.96
CA VAL A 391 -33.53 -51.16 13.87
C VAL A 391 -33.82 -50.81 15.33
N SER A 392 -33.76 -49.53 15.68
CA SER A 392 -34.00 -49.02 17.04
C SER A 392 -35.47 -48.72 17.33
N ASN A 393 -36.28 -48.41 16.31
CA ASN A 393 -37.72 -48.18 16.42
C ASN A 393 -38.48 -48.92 15.31
N PRO A 394 -38.87 -50.20 15.52
CA PRO A 394 -39.61 -51.00 14.54
C PRO A 394 -40.96 -50.40 14.14
N GLY A 395 -41.51 -49.48 14.95
CA GLY A 395 -42.75 -48.76 14.64
C GLY A 395 -42.66 -47.92 13.37
N LEU A 396 -41.48 -47.39 13.04
CA LEU A 396 -41.23 -46.61 11.82
C LEU A 396 -41.36 -47.46 10.55
N LEU A 397 -40.98 -48.74 10.61
CA LEU A 397 -41.09 -49.66 9.47
C LEU A 397 -42.55 -50.01 9.16
N LYS A 398 -43.41 -50.09 10.20
CA LYS A 398 -44.84 -50.41 10.06
C LYS A 398 -45.66 -49.30 9.40
N VAL A 399 -45.21 -48.03 9.50
CA VAL A 399 -45.95 -46.85 9.00
C VAL A 399 -45.17 -46.13 7.88
N LYS A 400 -44.16 -46.80 7.31
CA LYS A 400 -43.25 -46.24 6.29
C LYS A 400 -43.94 -45.50 5.12
N PRO A 401 -45.01 -46.02 4.48
CA PRO A 401 -45.64 -45.35 3.35
C PRO A 401 -46.27 -44.02 3.75
N ASN A 402 -46.98 -43.99 4.89
CA ASN A 402 -47.65 -42.80 5.40
C ASN A 402 -46.63 -41.75 5.87
N ILE A 403 -45.51 -42.16 6.48
CA ILE A 403 -44.43 -41.23 6.87
C ILE A 403 -43.85 -40.53 5.64
N ALA A 404 -43.53 -41.29 4.59
CA ALA A 404 -42.95 -40.75 3.37
C ALA A 404 -43.91 -39.77 2.67
N SER A 405 -45.20 -40.12 2.53
CA SER A 405 -46.18 -39.23 1.90
C SER A 405 -46.43 -37.95 2.69
N THR A 406 -46.55 -38.05 4.02
CA THR A 406 -46.82 -36.88 4.88
C THR A 406 -45.62 -35.94 4.92
N ILE A 407 -44.39 -36.46 5.04
CA ILE A 407 -43.18 -35.63 5.09
C ILE A 407 -42.91 -34.96 3.73
N SER A 408 -43.08 -35.67 2.62
CA SER A 408 -42.96 -35.05 1.29
C SER A 408 -43.96 -33.91 1.10
N SER A 409 -45.21 -34.07 1.58
CA SER A 409 -46.23 -33.03 1.48
C SER A 409 -45.98 -31.83 2.42
N CYS A 410 -45.63 -32.06 3.69
CA CYS A 410 -45.46 -30.97 4.65
C CYS A 410 -44.14 -30.21 4.47
N SER A 411 -43.10 -30.86 3.92
CA SER A 411 -41.79 -30.24 3.73
C SER A 411 -41.75 -29.19 2.61
N GLN A 412 -42.73 -29.18 1.69
CA GLN A 412 -42.84 -28.24 0.57
C GLN A 412 -41.51 -28.02 -0.20
N GLY A 413 -40.72 -29.08 -0.37
CA GLY A 413 -39.41 -29.02 -1.04
C GLY A 413 -38.23 -28.56 -0.17
N MET A 414 -38.38 -28.56 1.15
CA MET A 414 -37.33 -28.18 2.10
C MET A 414 -36.81 -29.38 2.90
N PHE A 415 -35.58 -29.82 2.61
CA PHE A 415 -34.94 -30.94 3.31
C PHE A 415 -34.81 -30.72 4.82
N LEU A 416 -34.62 -29.46 5.23
CA LEU A 416 -34.48 -29.12 6.63
C LEU A 416 -35.74 -29.48 7.43
N LEU A 417 -36.92 -29.15 6.90
CA LEU A 417 -38.20 -29.48 7.53
C LEU A 417 -38.43 -31.00 7.55
N ALA A 418 -38.08 -31.70 6.46
CA ALA A 418 -38.13 -33.16 6.42
C ALA A 418 -37.22 -33.83 7.47
N LYS A 419 -36.00 -33.31 7.65
CA LYS A 419 -35.06 -33.76 8.69
C LYS A 419 -35.64 -33.55 10.09
N PHE A 420 -36.21 -32.38 10.36
CA PHE A 420 -36.79 -32.08 11.67
C PHE A 420 -37.99 -32.96 12.03
N VAL A 421 -38.91 -33.20 11.08
CA VAL A 421 -40.03 -34.12 11.31
C VAL A 421 -39.53 -35.54 11.55
N MET A 422 -38.51 -35.98 10.79
CA MET A 422 -37.86 -37.28 11.03
C MET A 422 -37.20 -37.39 12.41
N ASP A 423 -36.52 -36.33 12.85
CA ASP A 423 -35.86 -36.26 14.16
C ASP A 423 -36.85 -36.19 15.32
N ASP A 424 -38.05 -35.66 15.10
CA ASP A 424 -39.14 -35.70 16.08
C ASP A 424 -39.72 -37.13 16.18
N ILE A 425 -40.18 -37.71 15.07
CA ILE A 425 -40.86 -39.03 15.08
C ILE A 425 -39.94 -40.19 15.49
N LYS A 426 -38.62 -40.10 15.29
CA LYS A 426 -37.69 -41.18 15.68
C LYS A 426 -37.72 -41.46 17.20
N THR A 427 -38.04 -40.45 18.00
CA THR A 427 -38.07 -40.52 19.47
C THR A 427 -39.41 -40.99 20.04
N ALA A 428 -40.44 -41.17 19.21
CA ALA A 428 -41.75 -41.61 19.65
C ALA A 428 -41.73 -43.10 20.07
N GLY A 429 -42.28 -43.40 21.24
CA GLY A 429 -42.24 -44.75 21.83
C GLY A 429 -43.29 -45.70 21.28
N THR A 430 -44.32 -45.19 20.59
CA THR A 430 -45.41 -46.01 20.05
C THR A 430 -45.83 -45.58 18.64
N VAL A 431 -46.44 -46.51 17.89
CA VAL A 431 -47.02 -46.22 16.56
C VAL A 431 -48.13 -45.16 16.64
N SER A 432 -48.91 -45.14 17.72
CA SER A 432 -49.94 -44.13 17.94
C SER A 432 -49.34 -42.74 18.13
N GLU A 433 -48.22 -42.65 18.85
CA GLU A 433 -47.49 -41.40 19.05
C GLU A 433 -46.82 -40.90 17.76
N ILE A 434 -46.27 -41.81 16.94
CA ILE A 434 -45.76 -41.49 15.60
C ILE A 434 -46.86 -40.85 14.75
N ARG A 435 -48.07 -41.45 14.70
CA ARG A 435 -49.21 -40.88 13.96
C ARG A 435 -49.63 -39.51 14.50
N ALA A 436 -49.75 -39.39 15.83
CA ALA A 436 -50.14 -38.11 16.45
C ALA A 436 -49.12 -36.98 16.20
N ARG A 437 -47.81 -37.28 16.14
CA ARG A 437 -46.77 -36.30 15.78
C ARG A 437 -46.77 -35.95 14.29
N LEU A 438 -47.07 -36.92 13.41
CA LEU A 438 -47.25 -36.68 11.96
C LEU A 438 -48.47 -35.81 11.66
N ASP A 439 -49.60 -36.05 12.34
CA ASP A 439 -50.83 -35.25 12.17
C ASP A 439 -50.62 -33.80 12.62
N LYS A 440 -49.73 -33.58 13.58
CA LYS A 440 -49.31 -32.27 14.06
C LYS A 440 -48.04 -31.75 13.40
N ALA A 441 -47.58 -32.34 12.29
CA ALA A 441 -46.33 -31.94 11.66
C ALA A 441 -46.36 -30.44 11.28
N PRO A 442 -45.28 -29.69 11.55
CA PRO A 442 -45.17 -28.30 11.13
C PRO A 442 -45.19 -28.19 9.60
N THR A 443 -45.88 -27.19 9.07
CA THR A 443 -45.90 -26.85 7.64
C THR A 443 -44.96 -25.70 7.29
N ALA A 444 -44.47 -24.98 8.31
CA ALA A 444 -43.47 -23.93 8.20
C ALA A 444 -42.35 -24.12 9.25
N LEU A 445 -41.15 -23.60 8.96
CA LEU A 445 -40.00 -23.66 9.87
C LEU A 445 -40.24 -22.87 11.18
N ASP A 446 -40.86 -21.69 11.07
CA ASP A 446 -41.15 -20.84 12.24
C ASP A 446 -42.00 -21.59 13.27
N ASP A 447 -43.00 -22.37 12.83
CA ASP A 447 -43.87 -23.18 13.70
C ASP A 447 -43.07 -24.27 14.44
N TYR A 448 -42.15 -24.92 13.73
CA TYR A 448 -41.28 -25.93 14.34
C TYR A 448 -40.37 -25.31 15.40
N TYR A 449 -39.70 -24.21 15.07
CA TYR A 449 -38.79 -23.52 15.99
C TYR A 449 -39.53 -23.00 17.23
N GLN A 450 -40.70 -22.38 17.04
CA GLN A 450 -41.53 -21.89 18.14
C GLN A 450 -41.94 -23.02 19.08
N ARG A 451 -42.48 -24.13 18.55
CA ARG A 451 -42.88 -25.29 19.37
C ARG A 451 -41.69 -25.90 20.11
N SER A 452 -40.54 -25.96 19.45
CA SER A 452 -39.33 -26.51 20.05
C SER A 452 -38.80 -25.62 21.18
N LEU A 453 -38.83 -24.30 21.00
CA LEU A 453 -38.48 -23.33 22.05
C LEU A 453 -39.42 -23.45 23.24
N GLU A 454 -40.73 -23.47 23.01
CA GLU A 454 -41.74 -23.59 24.08
C GLU A 454 -41.62 -24.92 24.83
N GLY A 455 -41.45 -26.03 24.10
CA GLY A 455 -41.32 -27.37 24.69
C GLY A 455 -40.10 -27.52 25.60
N THR A 456 -38.98 -26.90 25.23
CA THR A 456 -37.75 -26.88 26.04
C THR A 456 -37.84 -25.86 27.18
N ALA A 457 -38.40 -24.67 26.93
CA ALA A 457 -38.53 -23.60 27.92
C ALA A 457 -39.42 -23.97 29.12
N ARG A 458 -40.39 -24.88 28.94
CA ARG A 458 -41.23 -25.40 30.05
C ARG A 458 -40.42 -26.18 31.10
N LYS A 459 -39.27 -26.73 30.73
CA LYS A 459 -38.40 -27.53 31.61
C LYS A 459 -37.34 -26.71 32.34
N PHE A 460 -37.17 -25.44 31.95
CA PHE A 460 -36.07 -24.59 32.41
C PHE A 460 -36.50 -23.64 33.54
N HIS A 461 -35.60 -23.47 34.51
CA HIS A 461 -35.72 -22.46 35.58
C HIS A 461 -35.31 -21.07 35.07
N GLY A 462 -35.49 -20.03 35.90
CA GLY A 462 -35.18 -18.64 35.53
C GLY A 462 -33.74 -18.43 35.05
N ARG A 463 -32.75 -19.05 35.72
CA ARG A 463 -31.34 -18.98 35.32
C ARG A 463 -31.09 -19.60 33.94
N ASP A 464 -31.56 -20.83 33.72
CA ASP A 464 -31.44 -21.53 32.43
C ASP A 464 -32.07 -20.74 31.27
N LYS A 465 -33.24 -20.13 31.51
CA LYS A 465 -33.90 -19.26 30.51
C LYS A 465 -33.05 -18.04 30.17
N SER A 466 -32.48 -17.39 31.19
CA SER A 466 -31.59 -16.24 31.01
C SER A 466 -30.31 -16.62 30.25
N THR A 467 -29.63 -17.69 30.66
CA THR A 467 -28.42 -18.18 30.00
C THR A 467 -28.69 -18.55 28.55
N ARG A 468 -29.79 -19.27 28.27
CA ARG A 468 -30.20 -19.59 26.89
C ARG A 468 -30.43 -18.33 26.05
N HIS A 469 -31.11 -17.33 26.61
CA HIS A 469 -31.34 -16.07 25.93
C HIS A 469 -30.03 -15.34 25.61
N SER A 470 -29.07 -15.30 26.55
CA SER A 470 -27.73 -14.74 26.31
C SER A 470 -26.94 -15.50 25.24
N ILE A 471 -27.05 -16.82 25.17
CA ILE A 471 -26.45 -17.62 24.08
C ILE A 471 -27.06 -17.22 22.73
N PHE A 472 -28.38 -17.02 22.66
CA PHE A 472 -29.02 -16.57 21.42
C PHE A 472 -28.63 -15.14 21.03
N LEU A 473 -28.55 -14.21 21.98
CA LEU A 473 -28.03 -12.85 21.75
C LEU A 473 -26.62 -12.90 21.14
N LEU A 474 -25.74 -13.76 21.69
CA LEU A 474 -24.38 -13.96 21.21
C LEU A 474 -24.36 -14.53 19.78
N LEU A 475 -25.00 -15.68 19.54
CA LEU A 475 -24.97 -16.38 18.25
C LEU A 475 -25.64 -15.61 17.10
N VAL A 476 -26.64 -14.78 17.41
CA VAL A 476 -27.32 -13.95 16.40
C VAL A 476 -26.43 -12.79 15.96
N GLY A 477 -25.71 -12.14 16.87
CA GLY A 477 -24.93 -10.94 16.54
C GLY A 477 -23.47 -11.20 16.17
N ILE A 478 -22.88 -12.32 16.58
CA ILE A 478 -21.45 -12.59 16.40
C ILE A 478 -21.03 -12.67 14.92
N PHE A 479 -19.85 -12.13 14.61
CA PHE A 479 -19.19 -12.28 13.31
C PHE A 479 -18.12 -13.38 13.37
N GLY A 480 -18.51 -14.62 13.04
CA GLY A 480 -17.58 -15.75 12.98
C GLY A 480 -17.97 -16.93 13.86
N PRO A 481 -17.25 -18.06 13.74
CA PRO A 481 -17.50 -19.24 14.56
C PRO A 481 -17.04 -19.04 16.01
N LEU A 482 -17.76 -19.64 16.97
CA LEU A 482 -17.40 -19.68 18.39
C LEU A 482 -17.32 -21.13 18.87
N THR A 483 -16.40 -21.44 19.78
CA THR A 483 -16.41 -22.73 20.48
C THR A 483 -17.34 -22.69 21.70
N PRO A 484 -17.75 -23.86 22.25
CA PRO A 484 -18.48 -23.91 23.51
C PRO A 484 -17.73 -23.22 24.66
N GLU A 485 -16.39 -23.31 24.69
CA GLU A 485 -15.54 -22.61 25.65
C GLU A 485 -15.63 -21.10 25.48
N ASP A 486 -15.57 -20.59 24.24
CA ASP A 486 -15.71 -19.15 23.96
C ASP A 486 -17.05 -18.61 24.49
N ILE A 487 -18.13 -19.37 24.30
CA ILE A 487 -19.46 -19.02 24.83
C ILE A 487 -19.43 -18.99 26.36
N SER A 488 -18.92 -20.05 26.99
CA SER A 488 -18.80 -20.14 28.45
C SER A 488 -18.04 -18.94 29.04
N THR A 489 -16.85 -18.65 28.49
CA THR A 489 -16.01 -17.52 28.91
C THR A 489 -16.68 -16.18 28.64
N THR A 490 -17.35 -16.00 27.51
CA THR A 490 -18.06 -14.75 27.18
C THR A 490 -19.21 -14.49 28.15
N LEU A 491 -19.97 -15.53 28.50
CA LEU A 491 -21.08 -15.40 29.46
C LEU A 491 -20.57 -15.10 30.87
N ALA A 492 -19.56 -15.84 31.33
CA ALA A 492 -18.92 -15.66 32.63
C ALA A 492 -18.11 -14.35 32.78
N LEU A 493 -17.88 -13.61 31.69
CA LEU A 493 -17.21 -12.31 31.73
C LEU A 493 -18.11 -11.26 32.40
N ASP A 494 -17.79 -10.91 33.64
CA ASP A 494 -18.55 -9.95 34.43
C ASP A 494 -18.22 -8.51 33.98
N THR A 495 -19.26 -7.73 33.70
CA THR A 495 -19.13 -6.37 33.17
C THR A 495 -18.69 -5.33 34.20
N ARG A 496 -18.84 -5.63 35.50
CA ARG A 496 -18.46 -4.79 36.64
C ARG A 496 -17.02 -5.04 37.04
N THR A 497 -16.61 -6.31 37.15
CA THR A 497 -15.25 -6.67 37.57
C THR A 497 -14.25 -6.68 36.41
N HIS A 498 -14.73 -6.78 35.16
CA HIS A 498 -13.91 -7.00 33.96
C HIS A 498 -13.11 -8.33 33.99
N CYS A 499 -13.49 -9.25 34.88
CA CYS A 499 -12.86 -10.55 35.02
C CYS A 499 -13.83 -11.67 34.62
N VAL A 500 -13.28 -12.81 34.23
CA VAL A 500 -14.06 -14.02 34.05
C VAL A 500 -14.35 -14.58 35.44
N ASN A 501 -15.62 -14.73 35.78
CA ASN A 501 -16.02 -15.37 37.03
C ASN A 501 -15.88 -16.88 36.88
N GLU A 502 -14.86 -17.47 37.52
CA GLU A 502 -14.59 -18.90 37.43
C GLU A 502 -15.76 -19.76 37.93
N ASP A 503 -16.52 -19.27 38.92
CA ASP A 503 -17.70 -19.96 39.46
C ASP A 503 -18.91 -19.96 38.48
N GLU A 504 -18.88 -19.11 37.46
CA GLU A 504 -19.91 -19.04 36.41
C GLU A 504 -19.53 -19.77 35.12
N LEU A 505 -18.29 -20.27 35.01
CA LEU A 505 -17.89 -21.08 33.88
C LEU A 505 -18.67 -22.40 33.86
N PHE A 506 -19.08 -22.81 32.66
CA PHE A 506 -19.67 -24.13 32.48
C PHE A 506 -18.63 -25.22 32.76
N SER A 507 -18.92 -26.11 33.71
CA SER A 507 -18.07 -27.27 33.98
C SER A 507 -18.02 -28.25 32.80
N ASN A 508 -19.07 -28.26 31.97
CA ASN A 508 -19.13 -28.96 30.68
C ASN A 508 -19.74 -28.03 29.62
N PRO A 509 -18.94 -27.17 28.96
CA PRO A 509 -19.44 -26.18 28.00
C PRO A 509 -20.25 -26.80 26.86
N THR A 510 -19.75 -27.89 26.27
CA THR A 510 -20.45 -28.63 25.21
C THR A 510 -21.82 -29.15 25.68
N GLY A 511 -21.85 -29.80 26.85
CA GLY A 511 -23.08 -30.35 27.41
C GLY A 511 -24.12 -29.28 27.74
N GLU A 512 -23.71 -28.16 28.34
CA GLU A 512 -24.61 -27.08 28.72
C GLU A 512 -25.18 -26.32 27.50
N VAL A 513 -24.34 -26.01 26.51
CA VAL A 513 -24.81 -25.37 25.26
C VAL A 513 -25.84 -26.26 24.56
N LEU A 514 -25.59 -27.56 24.46
CA LEU A 514 -26.56 -28.48 23.86
C LEU A 514 -27.83 -28.61 24.72
N ARG A 515 -27.70 -28.78 26.04
CA ARG A 515 -28.84 -28.87 26.97
C ARG A 515 -29.79 -27.67 26.85
N LEU A 516 -29.24 -26.46 26.72
CA LEU A 516 -30.01 -25.21 26.68
C LEU A 516 -30.54 -24.88 25.28
N CYS A 517 -29.79 -25.20 24.23
CA CYS A 517 -30.06 -24.68 22.89
C CYS A 517 -30.47 -25.74 21.84
N GLU A 518 -30.36 -27.04 22.13
CA GLU A 518 -30.93 -28.08 21.25
C GLU A 518 -32.46 -27.95 21.19
N PRO A 519 -33.07 -28.27 20.03
CA PRO A 519 -32.48 -28.75 18.78
C PRO A 519 -32.10 -27.62 17.79
N LEU A 520 -32.08 -26.35 18.23
CA LEU A 520 -31.84 -25.20 17.33
C LEU A 520 -30.36 -24.97 17.02
N VAL A 521 -29.50 -25.38 17.95
CA VAL A 521 -28.04 -25.23 17.89
C VAL A 521 -27.40 -26.61 17.90
N THR A 522 -26.31 -26.76 17.18
CA THR A 522 -25.49 -27.97 17.14
C THR A 522 -24.01 -27.61 17.19
N ILE A 523 -23.17 -28.57 17.59
CA ILE A 523 -21.72 -28.39 17.65
C ILE A 523 -21.09 -29.29 16.60
N VAL A 524 -20.35 -28.70 15.67
CA VAL A 524 -19.67 -29.44 14.60
C VAL A 524 -18.21 -29.00 14.56
N LYS A 525 -17.29 -29.97 14.66
CA LYS A 525 -15.85 -29.71 14.77
C LYS A 525 -15.53 -28.66 15.84
N ASP A 526 -16.16 -28.81 17.01
CA ASP A 526 -15.98 -27.92 18.16
C ASP A 526 -16.47 -26.47 17.97
N GLN A 527 -17.24 -26.21 16.91
CA GLN A 527 -17.84 -24.90 16.66
C GLN A 527 -19.35 -24.95 16.85
N VAL A 528 -19.86 -23.99 17.61
CA VAL A 528 -21.28 -23.79 17.87
C VAL A 528 -21.89 -23.08 16.68
N GLN A 529 -22.88 -23.72 16.06
CA GLN A 529 -23.60 -23.15 14.93
C GLN A 529 -25.10 -23.45 15.03
N PHE A 530 -25.89 -22.59 14.41
CA PHE A 530 -27.29 -22.93 14.19
C PHE A 530 -27.39 -24.17 13.31
N VAL A 531 -28.39 -25.02 13.57
CA VAL A 531 -28.67 -26.18 12.71
C VAL A 531 -28.97 -25.75 11.27
N HIS A 532 -29.45 -24.51 11.09
CA HIS A 532 -29.57 -23.86 9.79
C HIS A 532 -29.65 -22.33 9.93
N THR A 533 -29.23 -21.60 8.89
CA THR A 533 -29.25 -20.11 8.87
C THR A 533 -30.64 -19.52 9.14
N SER A 534 -31.72 -20.19 8.73
CA SER A 534 -33.10 -19.74 9.00
C SER A 534 -33.46 -19.66 10.48
N VAL A 535 -32.74 -20.37 11.36
CA VAL A 535 -32.93 -20.25 12.81
C VAL A 535 -32.58 -18.82 13.26
N LYS A 536 -31.52 -18.23 12.71
CA LYS A 536 -31.11 -16.85 13.00
C LYS A 536 -32.20 -15.86 12.61
N ASP A 537 -32.78 -16.02 11.42
CA ASP A 537 -33.88 -15.18 10.93
C ASP A 537 -35.12 -15.27 11.84
N PHE A 538 -35.48 -16.48 12.25
CA PHE A 538 -36.57 -16.71 13.20
C PHE A 538 -36.30 -16.08 14.57
N LEU A 539 -35.10 -16.27 15.12
CA LEU A 539 -34.72 -15.67 16.41
C LEU A 539 -34.80 -14.14 16.36
N LEU A 540 -34.32 -13.51 15.29
CA LEU A 540 -34.40 -12.06 15.07
C LEU A 540 -35.82 -11.53 14.92
N LYS A 541 -36.74 -12.35 14.41
CA LYS A 541 -38.14 -11.99 14.21
C LYS A 541 -38.98 -12.14 15.47
N SER A 542 -38.69 -13.13 16.32
CA SER A 542 -39.65 -13.61 17.33
C SER A 542 -39.09 -13.75 18.74
N VAL A 543 -37.77 -13.73 18.95
CA VAL A 543 -37.16 -14.07 20.25
C VAL A 543 -36.18 -13.02 20.76
N VAL A 544 -35.39 -12.45 19.86
CA VAL A 544 -34.29 -11.54 20.17
C VAL A 544 -34.42 -10.31 19.27
N ALA A 545 -34.49 -9.12 19.85
CA ALA A 545 -34.38 -7.90 19.06
C ALA A 545 -32.93 -7.73 18.59
N ARG A 546 -32.75 -7.28 17.34
CA ARG A 546 -31.42 -7.05 16.79
C ARG A 546 -30.63 -6.06 17.64
N GLU A 547 -31.26 -4.97 18.07
CA GLU A 547 -30.62 -3.95 18.92
C GLU A 547 -30.12 -4.53 20.25
N ASP A 548 -30.88 -5.44 20.88
CA ASP A 548 -30.46 -6.08 22.13
C ASP A 548 -29.20 -6.95 21.94
N SER A 549 -29.11 -7.66 20.82
CA SER A 549 -27.95 -8.49 20.47
C SER A 549 -26.71 -7.62 20.23
N GLU A 550 -26.84 -6.54 19.47
CA GLU A 550 -25.73 -5.60 19.21
C GLU A 550 -25.30 -4.90 20.51
N ALA A 551 -26.24 -4.51 21.38
CA ALA A 551 -25.93 -3.90 22.67
C ALA A 551 -25.25 -4.87 23.64
N PHE A 552 -25.67 -6.14 23.65
CA PHE A 552 -25.04 -7.20 24.43
C PHE A 552 -23.58 -7.43 23.99
N LEU A 553 -23.34 -7.52 22.68
CA LEU A 553 -22.01 -7.72 22.12
C LEU A 553 -21.11 -6.51 22.32
N ALA A 554 -21.61 -5.29 22.08
CA ALA A 554 -20.84 -4.07 22.34
C ALA A 554 -20.37 -4.02 23.81
N ARG A 555 -21.23 -4.40 24.75
CA ARG A 555 -20.89 -4.48 26.18
C ARG A 555 -19.81 -5.52 26.45
N LYS A 556 -19.97 -6.74 25.94
CA LYS A 556 -18.99 -7.82 26.15
C LYS A 556 -17.64 -7.51 25.50
N CYS A 557 -17.63 -6.95 24.29
CA CYS A 557 -16.41 -6.49 23.62
C CYS A 557 -15.70 -5.41 24.44
N LEU A 558 -16.40 -4.36 24.87
CA LEU A 558 -15.80 -3.30 25.68
C LEU A 558 -15.30 -3.83 27.04
N THR A 559 -16.04 -4.74 27.69
CA THR A 559 -15.57 -5.39 28.91
C THR A 559 -14.29 -6.20 28.66
N LYS A 560 -14.22 -6.94 27.55
CA LYS A 560 -13.05 -7.75 27.17
C LYS A 560 -11.84 -6.91 26.79
N LEU A 561 -12.04 -5.76 26.15
CA LEU A 561 -10.97 -4.82 25.84
C LEU A 561 -10.43 -4.12 27.10
N SER A 562 -11.31 -3.87 28.07
CA SER A 562 -11.00 -3.18 29.33
C SER A 562 -10.60 -4.10 30.50
N GLN A 563 -10.12 -5.32 30.25
CA GLN A 563 -9.58 -6.16 31.33
C GLN A 563 -8.30 -5.56 31.94
N SER A 564 -8.04 -5.85 33.21
CA SER A 564 -6.92 -5.26 33.98
C SER A 564 -5.56 -5.37 33.27
N GLN A 565 -5.28 -6.51 32.63
CA GLN A 565 -4.02 -6.75 31.92
C GLN A 565 -3.76 -5.75 30.77
N TYR A 566 -4.81 -5.24 30.12
CA TYR A 566 -4.68 -4.31 29.00
C TYR A 566 -4.64 -2.83 29.44
N ARG A 567 -4.96 -2.57 30.71
CA ARG A 567 -4.94 -1.22 31.32
C ARG A 567 -3.56 -0.84 31.87
N LEU A 568 -2.74 -1.83 32.22
CA LEU A 568 -1.39 -1.61 32.74
C LEU A 568 -0.53 -0.95 31.66
N GLY A 569 0.03 0.23 31.93
CA GLY A 569 0.80 1.02 30.94
C GLY A 569 1.98 0.26 30.30
N SER A 570 2.55 -0.70 31.01
CA SER A 570 3.62 -1.57 30.51
C SER A 570 3.21 -2.43 29.30
N TYR A 571 1.94 -2.83 29.20
CA TYR A 571 1.45 -3.67 28.11
C TYR A 571 1.37 -2.93 26.75
N PRO A 572 0.65 -1.78 26.62
CA PRO A 572 0.70 -0.99 25.39
C PRO A 572 2.09 -0.43 25.09
N ALA A 573 2.90 -0.09 26.11
CA ALA A 573 4.28 0.34 25.89
C ALA A 573 5.13 -0.74 25.20
N ARG A 574 4.97 -2.01 25.61
CA ARG A 574 5.61 -3.16 24.94
C ARG A 574 5.15 -3.31 23.48
N LEU A 575 3.84 -3.21 23.22
CA LEU A 575 3.31 -3.29 21.85
C LEU A 575 3.83 -2.14 20.97
N LEU A 576 3.83 -0.91 21.48
CA LEU A 576 4.40 0.26 20.79
C LEU A 576 5.89 0.05 20.48
N ARG A 577 6.67 -0.46 21.43
CA ARG A 577 8.10 -0.76 21.23
C ARG A 577 8.27 -1.77 20.10
N MET A 578 7.50 -2.86 20.12
CA MET A 578 7.55 -3.90 19.09
C MET A 578 7.13 -3.38 17.71
N ASN A 579 6.08 -2.56 17.64
CA ASN A 579 5.50 -2.08 16.39
C ASN A 579 6.25 -0.88 15.76
N LEU A 580 7.06 -0.14 16.53
CA LEU A 580 7.73 1.09 16.07
C LEU A 580 9.26 1.00 15.94
N LEU A 581 9.93 0.07 16.64
CA LEU A 581 11.39 0.06 16.78
C LEU A 581 12.13 -1.13 16.11
N ASP A 582 11.47 -1.90 15.23
CA ASP A 582 11.99 -3.04 14.43
C ASP A 582 13.41 -3.59 14.72
N GLY A 583 13.46 -4.85 15.19
CA GLY A 583 14.55 -5.82 14.95
C GLY A 583 15.90 -5.68 15.68
N VAL A 584 16.35 -4.47 16.02
CA VAL A 584 17.71 -4.26 16.59
C VAL A 584 17.73 -4.28 18.12
N ALA A 585 16.57 -4.24 18.79
CA ALA A 585 16.48 -4.05 20.24
C ALA A 585 15.67 -5.13 21.00
N LEU A 586 15.61 -6.37 20.48
CA LEU A 586 15.05 -7.52 21.21
C LEU A 586 16.16 -8.30 21.93
N GLU A 587 16.98 -7.63 22.76
CA GLU A 587 17.94 -8.31 23.66
C GLU A 587 17.45 -8.45 25.10
N VAL A 588 16.24 -7.97 25.43
CA VAL A 588 15.64 -8.25 26.75
C VAL A 588 14.63 -9.36 26.57
N GLY A 589 14.91 -10.52 27.19
CA GLY A 589 14.22 -11.80 27.06
C GLY A 589 12.72 -11.77 27.37
N LEU A 590 11.94 -11.21 26.45
CA LEU A 590 10.49 -11.28 26.41
C LEU A 590 10.14 -12.23 25.26
N GLU A 591 9.72 -13.43 25.61
CA GLU A 591 9.23 -14.43 24.66
C GLU A 591 8.15 -13.84 23.74
N PRO A 592 8.07 -14.30 22.46
CA PRO A 592 6.95 -13.97 21.60
C PRO A 592 5.64 -14.30 22.31
N THR A 593 4.73 -13.33 22.34
CA THR A 593 3.48 -13.38 23.10
C THR A 593 2.71 -14.68 22.92
N THR A 594 2.20 -15.20 24.03
CA THR A 594 1.04 -16.09 24.10
C THR A 594 -0.02 -15.64 23.09
N LYS A 595 -0.49 -16.55 22.23
CA LYS A 595 -1.62 -16.28 21.32
C LYS A 595 -2.77 -15.67 22.12
N GLU A 596 -3.10 -14.41 21.84
CA GLU A 596 -4.22 -13.71 22.47
C GLU A 596 -5.52 -14.49 22.27
N SER A 597 -6.44 -14.38 23.24
CA SER A 597 -7.70 -15.12 23.16
C SER A 597 -8.49 -14.75 21.91
N ILE A 598 -9.17 -15.72 21.29
CA ILE A 598 -10.02 -15.52 20.11
C ILE A 598 -11.03 -14.38 20.36
N LEU A 599 -11.60 -14.34 21.56
CA LEU A 599 -12.54 -13.29 21.97
C LEU A 599 -11.92 -11.88 22.03
N TYR A 600 -10.63 -11.75 22.39
CA TYR A 600 -9.96 -10.44 22.37
C TYR A 600 -9.75 -9.96 20.93
N ASN A 601 -9.27 -10.84 20.04
CA ASN A 601 -9.10 -10.51 18.62
C ASN A 601 -10.45 -10.13 17.98
N TYR A 602 -11.52 -10.86 18.32
CA TYR A 602 -12.87 -10.51 17.92
C TYR A 602 -13.27 -9.11 18.41
N ALA A 603 -13.09 -8.84 19.70
CA ALA A 603 -13.41 -7.54 20.26
C ALA A 603 -12.62 -6.41 19.60
N CYS A 604 -11.32 -6.61 19.33
CA CYS A 604 -10.47 -5.64 18.61
C CYS A 604 -11.00 -5.31 17.22
N LEU A 605 -11.57 -6.30 16.51
CA LEU A 605 -12.07 -6.15 15.16
C LEU A 605 -13.49 -5.60 15.06
N HIS A 606 -14.35 -5.84 16.05
CA HIS A 606 -15.80 -5.70 15.88
C HIS A 606 -16.53 -4.88 16.95
N TRP A 607 -15.87 -4.37 18.00
CA TRP A 607 -16.55 -3.55 19.01
C TRP A 607 -17.28 -2.35 18.38
N GLN A 608 -16.67 -1.72 17.38
CA GLN A 608 -17.23 -0.58 16.65
C GLN A 608 -18.39 -0.99 15.73
N ASP A 609 -18.35 -2.18 15.14
CA ASP A 609 -19.43 -2.67 14.27
C ASP A 609 -20.73 -2.88 15.06
N HIS A 610 -20.62 -3.27 16.34
CA HIS A 610 -21.77 -3.46 17.20
C HIS A 610 -22.33 -2.12 17.71
N ILE A 611 -21.47 -1.22 18.18
CA ILE A 611 -21.93 0.04 18.77
C ILE A 611 -22.55 0.98 17.74
N THR A 612 -22.02 1.01 16.51
CA THR A 612 -22.47 1.90 15.44
C THR A 612 -23.84 1.56 14.87
N LYS A 613 -24.35 0.35 15.14
CA LYS A 613 -25.70 -0.07 14.77
C LYS A 613 -26.78 0.35 15.78
N LEU A 614 -26.39 0.83 16.95
CA LEU A 614 -27.32 1.24 18.00
C LEU A 614 -27.82 2.66 17.73
N LEU A 615 -29.13 2.82 17.54
CA LEU A 615 -29.74 4.15 17.41
C LEU A 615 -29.81 4.89 18.76
N ASN A 616 -30.06 4.15 19.85
CA ASN A 616 -30.21 4.68 21.20
C ASN A 616 -29.39 3.85 22.21
N PRO A 617 -28.06 4.04 22.29
CA PRO A 617 -27.21 3.32 23.25
C PRO A 617 -27.54 3.71 24.71
N SER A 618 -27.47 2.74 25.63
CA SER A 618 -27.74 3.01 27.06
C SER A 618 -26.62 3.80 27.74
N ASP A 619 -26.96 4.56 28.79
CA ASP A 619 -25.99 5.38 29.54
C ASP A 619 -24.82 4.58 30.12
N GLU A 620 -25.09 3.36 30.57
CA GLU A 620 -24.05 2.44 31.05
C GLU A 620 -23.07 2.08 29.92
N LEU A 621 -23.58 1.77 28.73
CA LEU A 621 -22.75 1.41 27.57
C LEU A 621 -21.93 2.62 27.10
N LEU A 622 -22.52 3.83 27.11
CA LEU A 622 -21.81 5.07 26.81
C LEU A 622 -20.72 5.36 27.82
N ALA A 623 -20.95 5.11 29.11
CA ALA A 623 -19.93 5.24 30.14
C ALA A 623 -18.80 4.21 29.98
N MET A 624 -19.10 2.98 29.53
CA MET A 624 -18.09 1.98 29.18
C MET A 624 -17.26 2.43 27.97
N LEU A 625 -17.91 2.88 26.90
CA LEU A 625 -17.22 3.42 25.72
C LEU A 625 -16.32 4.59 26.11
N SER A 626 -16.84 5.54 26.89
CA SER A 626 -16.09 6.72 27.34
C SER A 626 -14.85 6.33 28.15
N ARG A 627 -14.96 5.38 29.09
CA ARG A 627 -13.81 4.86 29.84
C ARG A 627 -12.79 4.17 28.93
N PHE A 628 -13.27 3.32 28.01
CA PHE A 628 -12.41 2.65 27.03
C PHE A 628 -11.63 3.68 26.20
N LEU A 629 -12.30 4.64 25.55
CA LEU A 629 -11.67 5.64 24.68
C LEU A 629 -10.61 6.53 25.37
N LEU A 630 -10.67 6.63 26.70
CA LEU A 630 -9.79 7.49 27.49
C LEU A 630 -8.67 6.73 28.21
N GLY A 631 -8.77 5.41 28.32
CA GLY A 631 -7.84 4.58 29.09
C GLY A 631 -6.71 3.98 28.26
N ASN A 632 -5.68 3.47 28.94
CA ASN A 632 -4.52 2.82 28.31
C ASN A 632 -4.92 1.60 27.47
N GLU A 633 -6.04 0.94 27.81
CA GLU A 633 -6.57 -0.18 27.03
C GLU A 633 -6.94 0.21 25.59
N PHE A 634 -7.20 1.50 25.32
CA PHE A 634 -7.40 2.00 23.96
C PHE A 634 -6.12 1.98 23.15
N VAL A 635 -4.98 2.32 23.76
CA VAL A 635 -3.67 2.23 23.09
C VAL A 635 -3.34 0.77 22.81
N THR A 636 -3.61 -0.11 23.77
CA THR A 636 -3.47 -1.56 23.59
C THR A 636 -4.30 -2.05 22.40
N TRP A 637 -5.58 -1.69 22.36
CA TRP A 637 -6.45 -2.00 21.22
C TRP A 637 -5.89 -1.47 19.89
N SER A 638 -5.44 -0.21 19.86
CA SER A 638 -4.89 0.43 18.66
C SER A 638 -3.70 -0.35 18.11
N GLU A 639 -2.77 -0.76 18.98
CA GLU A 639 -1.57 -1.49 18.56
C GLU A 639 -1.81 -2.97 18.26
N THR A 640 -2.78 -3.61 18.92
CA THR A 640 -3.22 -4.96 18.52
C THR A 640 -3.95 -4.92 17.18
N LEU A 641 -4.81 -3.92 16.94
CA LEU A 641 -5.47 -3.77 15.64
C LEU A 641 -4.45 -3.55 14.53
N PHE A 642 -3.39 -2.78 14.78
CA PHE A 642 -2.26 -2.61 13.87
C PHE A 642 -1.63 -3.96 13.49
N GLN A 643 -1.43 -4.87 14.44
CA GLN A 643 -0.88 -6.21 14.18
C GLN A 643 -1.86 -7.13 13.44
N ILE A 644 -3.14 -7.16 13.86
CA ILE A 644 -4.17 -7.99 13.22
C ILE A 644 -4.36 -7.59 11.74
N LYS A 645 -4.15 -6.31 11.42
CA LYS A 645 -4.28 -5.74 10.07
C LYS A 645 -2.92 -5.57 9.38
N SER A 646 -1.96 -6.43 9.68
CA SER A 646 -0.68 -6.55 8.93
C SER A 646 0.16 -5.28 8.86
N MET A 647 0.11 -4.42 9.89
CA MET A 647 1.04 -3.30 10.10
C MET A 647 1.02 -2.20 9.01
N SER A 648 -0.07 -2.05 8.25
CA SER A 648 -0.22 -1.05 7.17
C SER A 648 -0.50 0.38 7.67
N GLY A 649 0.41 0.97 8.45
CA GLY A 649 0.20 2.30 9.06
C GLY A 649 -1.03 2.36 9.98
N ILE A 650 -1.52 3.57 10.28
CA ILE A 650 -2.67 3.77 11.18
C ILE A 650 -4.03 3.82 10.47
N GLY A 651 -4.09 3.39 9.20
CA GLY A 651 -5.29 3.52 8.36
C GLY A 651 -6.51 2.79 8.93
N SER A 652 -6.30 1.62 9.52
CA SER A 652 -7.36 0.83 10.16
C SER A 652 -8.00 1.56 11.35
N GLN A 653 -7.19 2.23 12.16
CA GLN A 653 -7.64 3.04 13.30
C GLN A 653 -8.42 4.27 12.82
N ILE A 654 -7.97 4.90 11.73
CA ILE A 654 -8.68 6.03 11.10
C ILE A 654 -10.03 5.60 10.53
N LYS A 655 -10.11 4.41 9.91
CA LYS A 655 -11.39 3.85 9.43
C LYS A 655 -12.37 3.67 10.58
N VAL A 656 -11.93 3.06 11.69
CA VAL A 656 -12.76 2.92 12.91
C VAL A 656 -13.20 4.29 13.43
N ARG A 657 -12.31 5.28 13.48
CA ARG A 657 -12.68 6.65 13.84
C ARG A 657 -13.77 7.20 12.93
N SER A 658 -13.65 7.00 11.62
CA SER A 658 -14.61 7.49 10.62
C SER A 658 -15.98 6.86 10.83
N ASP A 659 -16.04 5.54 10.99
CA ASP A 659 -17.28 4.80 11.20
C ASP A 659 -17.98 5.25 12.50
N VAL A 660 -17.21 5.43 13.58
CA VAL A 660 -17.74 5.93 14.86
C VAL A 660 -18.15 7.41 14.77
N TRP A 661 -17.45 8.23 13.98
CA TRP A 661 -17.82 9.63 13.75
C TRP A 661 -19.16 9.76 13.02
N GLU A 662 -19.38 8.95 11.98
CA GLU A 662 -20.63 8.96 11.23
C GLU A 662 -21.81 8.57 12.13
N TRP A 663 -21.64 7.52 12.94
CA TRP A 663 -22.61 7.12 13.96
C TRP A 663 -22.84 8.23 15.00
N PHE A 664 -21.76 8.82 15.54
CA PHE A 664 -21.81 9.91 16.51
C PHE A 664 -22.61 11.11 15.98
N GLY A 665 -22.48 11.43 14.70
CA GLY A 665 -23.23 12.50 14.03
C GLY A 665 -24.75 12.29 14.05
N ARG A 666 -25.21 11.03 14.02
CA ARG A 666 -26.64 10.65 14.03
C ARG A 666 -27.28 10.66 15.43
N LEU A 667 -26.48 10.74 16.49
CA LEU A 667 -26.98 10.72 17.87
C LEU A 667 -27.60 12.06 18.32
N PRO A 668 -28.52 12.06 19.30
CA PRO A 668 -28.99 13.28 19.96
C PRO A 668 -27.87 14.04 20.68
N ASP A 669 -27.96 15.37 20.78
CA ASP A 669 -26.89 16.20 21.34
C ASP A 669 -26.60 15.94 22.83
N GLU A 670 -27.61 15.58 23.63
CA GLU A 670 -27.41 15.18 25.03
C GLU A 670 -26.61 13.86 25.15
N THR A 671 -26.80 12.95 24.20
CA THR A 671 -26.04 11.69 24.12
C THR A 671 -24.60 11.96 23.69
N LYS A 672 -24.41 12.86 22.71
CA LYS A 672 -23.06 13.26 22.22
C LYS A 672 -22.17 13.79 23.34
N LYS A 673 -22.72 14.56 24.28
CA LYS A 673 -21.96 15.11 25.43
C LYS A 673 -21.34 14.03 26.32
N LYS A 674 -21.89 12.81 26.34
CA LYS A 674 -21.39 11.69 27.14
C LYS A 674 -20.18 10.98 26.52
N ILE A 675 -19.87 11.26 25.24
CA ILE A 675 -18.79 10.62 24.49
C ILE A 675 -17.67 11.63 24.22
N PRO A 676 -16.42 11.39 24.68
CA PRO A 676 -15.32 12.32 24.51
C PRO A 676 -14.69 12.23 23.12
N PHE A 677 -15.50 12.34 22.05
CA PHE A 677 -15.03 12.07 20.69
C PHE A 677 -13.93 13.05 20.22
N LYS A 678 -13.94 14.31 20.69
CA LYS A 678 -12.86 15.27 20.41
C LYS A 678 -11.48 14.79 20.90
N SER A 679 -11.46 13.93 21.91
CA SER A 679 -10.26 13.34 22.49
C SER A 679 -9.98 11.93 21.96
N PHE A 680 -10.74 11.44 20.98
CA PHE A 680 -10.54 10.14 20.35
C PHE A 680 -9.10 10.02 19.86
N PHE A 681 -8.43 8.92 20.20
CA PHE A 681 -7.00 8.68 19.97
C PHE A 681 -6.05 9.55 20.82
N VAL A 682 -6.34 10.84 21.01
CA VAL A 682 -5.42 11.79 21.65
C VAL A 682 -5.18 11.49 23.14
N ARG A 683 -6.25 11.52 23.93
CA ARG A 683 -6.12 11.55 25.40
C ARG A 683 -5.51 10.28 25.98
N ALA A 684 -5.83 9.11 25.43
CA ALA A 684 -5.25 7.84 25.87
C ALA A 684 -3.73 7.78 25.65
N HIS A 685 -3.25 8.23 24.48
CA HIS A 685 -1.82 8.22 24.18
C HIS A 685 -1.04 9.28 24.96
N GLU A 686 -1.60 10.48 25.17
CA GLU A 686 -0.99 11.50 26.03
C GLU A 686 -0.91 11.05 27.50
N SER A 687 -1.99 10.43 28.01
CA SER A 687 -2.02 9.89 29.38
C SER A 687 -0.95 8.82 29.57
N LEU A 688 -0.84 7.88 28.62
CA LEU A 688 0.19 6.83 28.66
C LEU A 688 1.61 7.43 28.58
N SER A 689 1.84 8.42 27.72
CA SER A 689 3.13 9.12 27.64
C SER A 689 3.51 9.73 28.98
N HIS A 690 2.59 10.46 29.63
CA HIS A 690 2.83 11.06 30.95
C HIS A 690 3.05 10.03 32.07
N GLU A 691 2.31 8.92 32.06
CA GLU A 691 2.50 7.81 32.99
C GLU A 691 3.92 7.24 32.88
N LEU A 692 4.36 6.91 31.66
CA LEU A 692 5.69 6.37 31.39
C LEU A 692 6.81 7.37 31.76
N MET A 693 6.61 8.67 31.56
CA MET A 693 7.57 9.70 32.02
C MET A 693 7.73 9.71 33.54
N ARG A 694 6.65 9.45 34.28
CA ARG A 694 6.67 9.45 35.75
C ARG A 694 7.31 8.20 36.34
N GLU A 695 7.13 7.06 35.69
CA GLU A 695 7.74 5.79 36.11
C GLU A 695 9.27 5.83 35.97
N GLY A 696 9.77 6.45 34.89
CA GLY A 696 11.21 6.68 34.70
C GLY A 696 12.04 5.43 34.42
N GLU A 697 11.39 4.30 34.09
CA GLU A 697 12.07 3.01 33.85
C GLU A 697 12.83 2.96 32.52
N ASP A 698 12.29 3.60 31.47
CA ASP A 698 12.89 3.63 30.12
C ASP A 698 12.79 5.05 29.55
N ILE A 699 13.92 5.58 29.08
CA ILE A 699 14.05 6.95 28.59
C ILE A 699 13.40 7.18 27.20
N ILE A 700 13.10 6.11 26.45
CA ILE A 700 12.53 6.16 25.09
C ILE A 700 11.01 5.94 25.12
N LEU A 701 10.52 5.01 25.95
CA LEU A 701 9.10 4.61 25.98
C LEU A 701 8.10 5.78 26.06
N PRO A 702 8.34 6.87 26.82
CA PRO A 702 7.39 7.97 26.90
C PRO A 702 7.11 8.68 25.56
N TYR A 703 8.03 8.59 24.60
CA TYR A 703 7.89 9.25 23.31
C TYR A 703 7.17 8.37 22.26
N LEU A 704 7.07 7.06 22.48
CA LEU A 704 6.43 6.16 21.51
C LEU A 704 4.93 6.44 21.28
N PRO A 705 4.11 6.73 22.31
CA PRO A 705 2.73 7.17 22.08
C PRO A 705 2.64 8.46 21.26
N LEU A 706 3.61 9.37 21.43
CA LEU A 706 3.64 10.66 20.71
C LEU A 706 3.97 10.47 19.22
N ILE A 707 4.75 9.45 18.86
CA ILE A 707 4.97 9.07 17.44
C ILE A 707 3.63 8.72 16.77
N ARG A 708 2.77 7.93 17.43
CA ARG A 708 1.43 7.60 16.92
C ARG A 708 0.54 8.84 16.81
N LEU A 709 0.63 9.77 17.75
CA LEU A 709 -0.12 11.04 17.67
C LEU A 709 0.32 11.90 16.48
N GLY A 710 1.63 11.99 16.21
CA GLY A 710 2.15 12.65 15.02
C GLY A 710 1.60 12.04 13.73
N GLN A 711 1.58 10.70 13.63
CA GLN A 711 0.98 9.99 12.48
C GLN A 711 -0.52 10.25 12.37
N TYR A 712 -1.26 10.22 13.49
CA TYR A 712 -2.70 10.42 13.55
C TYR A 712 -3.13 11.79 13.05
N PHE A 713 -2.46 12.84 13.49
CA PHE A 713 -2.78 14.18 13.04
C PHE A 713 -2.41 14.40 11.57
N ASN A 714 -1.38 13.72 11.03
CA ASN A 714 -1.05 13.81 9.60
C ASN A 714 -2.05 13.09 8.69
N VAL A 715 -2.40 11.84 9.01
CA VAL A 715 -3.31 11.03 8.17
C VAL A 715 -4.76 11.54 8.28
N GLY A 716 -5.14 12.04 9.45
CA GLY A 716 -6.45 12.64 9.70
C GLY A 716 -6.52 14.15 9.46
N ALA A 717 -5.46 14.78 8.95
CA ALA A 717 -5.39 16.24 8.80
C ALA A 717 -6.44 16.75 7.80
N GLY A 718 -7.34 17.59 8.29
CA GLY A 718 -8.24 18.39 7.45
C GLY A 718 -8.08 19.90 7.66
N THR A 719 -7.24 20.31 8.63
CA THR A 719 -7.10 21.71 9.04
C THR A 719 -5.66 22.06 9.40
N ASN A 720 -5.30 23.35 9.31
CA ASN A 720 -3.98 23.85 9.74
C ASN A 720 -3.68 23.57 11.23
N ALA A 721 -4.72 23.47 12.07
CA ALA A 721 -4.56 23.14 13.48
C ALA A 721 -4.10 21.69 13.70
N ASP A 722 -4.51 20.76 12.83
CA ASP A 722 -4.08 19.36 12.91
C ASP A 722 -2.59 19.23 12.54
N PHE A 723 -2.16 19.88 11.45
CA PHE A 723 -0.74 19.92 11.07
C PHE A 723 0.14 20.57 12.15
N GLN A 724 -0.36 21.61 12.82
CA GLN A 724 0.38 22.24 13.93
C GLN A 724 0.57 21.29 15.12
N LYS A 725 -0.42 20.44 15.41
CA LYS A 725 -0.29 19.42 16.46
C LYS A 725 0.69 18.31 16.06
N ALA A 726 0.63 17.84 14.82
CA ALA A 726 1.57 16.85 14.31
C ALA A 726 3.02 17.34 14.44
N TYR A 727 3.28 18.60 14.06
CA TYR A 727 4.56 19.27 14.27
C TYR A 727 5.00 19.25 15.73
N GLN A 728 4.13 19.65 16.66
CA GLN A 728 4.46 19.68 18.09
C GLN A 728 4.86 18.31 18.63
N TYR A 729 4.08 17.25 18.35
CA TYR A 729 4.42 15.90 18.84
C TYR A 729 5.73 15.40 18.23
N LYS A 730 5.94 15.58 16.92
CA LYS A 730 7.17 15.13 16.24
C LYS A 730 8.41 15.90 16.71
N MET A 731 8.28 17.19 17.00
CA MET A 731 9.33 18.00 17.62
C MET A 731 9.71 17.44 19.00
N THR A 732 8.71 17.22 19.87
CA THR A 732 8.94 16.65 21.22
C THR A 732 9.60 15.27 21.17
N VAL A 733 9.24 14.41 20.21
CA VAL A 733 9.90 13.12 20.00
C VAL A 733 11.35 13.29 19.55
N ALA A 734 11.62 14.15 18.57
CA ALA A 734 12.96 14.36 18.03
C ALA A 734 13.91 14.94 19.09
N GLU A 735 13.49 15.97 19.81
CA GLU A 735 14.25 16.59 20.91
C GLU A 735 14.43 15.60 22.08
N GLY A 736 13.39 14.84 22.40
CA GLY A 736 13.43 13.82 23.44
C GLY A 736 14.42 12.70 23.15
N PHE A 737 14.40 12.16 21.93
CA PHE A 737 15.37 11.15 21.49
C PHE A 737 16.78 11.69 21.41
N GLU A 738 16.95 12.94 20.99
CA GLU A 738 18.27 13.59 21.00
C GLU A 738 18.83 13.73 22.41
N ALA A 739 18.01 14.17 23.37
CA ALA A 739 18.41 14.27 24.78
C ALA A 739 18.72 12.90 25.40
N ALA A 740 17.93 11.88 25.06
CA ALA A 740 18.04 10.54 25.63
C ALA A 740 19.16 9.67 24.99
N LEU A 741 19.34 9.75 23.67
CA LEU A 741 20.18 8.85 22.89
C LEU A 741 21.35 9.54 22.18
N GLY A 742 21.35 10.87 22.14
CA GLY A 742 22.32 11.69 21.43
C GLY A 742 21.98 11.92 19.96
N THR A 743 22.69 12.87 19.34
CA THR A 743 22.49 13.37 17.97
C THR A 743 22.80 12.35 16.88
N ARG A 744 23.63 11.35 17.18
CA ARG A 744 24.13 10.36 16.21
C ARG A 744 23.39 9.02 16.27
N ASN A 745 22.40 8.86 17.16
CA ASN A 745 21.67 7.61 17.28
C ASN A 745 20.69 7.42 16.09
N PRO A 746 20.62 6.23 15.46
CA PRO A 746 19.70 5.97 14.34
C PRO A 746 18.23 6.30 14.62
N LEU A 747 17.73 6.05 15.84
CA LEU A 747 16.36 6.38 16.21
C LEU A 747 16.13 7.89 16.29
N THR A 748 17.10 8.65 16.83
CA THR A 748 17.08 10.11 16.83
C THR A 748 17.05 10.65 15.40
N LEU A 749 17.89 10.11 14.51
CA LEU A 749 17.95 10.54 13.12
C LEU A 749 16.63 10.25 12.38
N ARG A 750 16.02 9.08 12.60
CA ARG A 750 14.70 8.74 12.05
C ARG A 750 13.61 9.70 12.55
N ALA A 751 13.61 10.00 13.86
CA ALA A 751 12.68 10.97 14.44
C ALA A 751 12.86 12.39 13.87
N LYS A 752 14.11 12.83 13.69
CA LYS A 752 14.43 14.12 13.02
C LYS A 752 13.95 14.16 11.58
N THR A 753 14.15 13.09 10.80
CA THR A 753 13.60 13.00 9.44
C THR A 753 12.08 13.14 9.46
N GLU A 754 11.37 12.44 10.37
CA GLU A 754 9.92 12.58 10.51
C GLU A 754 9.47 13.97 10.95
N PHE A 755 10.25 14.65 11.79
CA PHE A 755 10.00 16.03 12.22
C PHE A 755 10.20 17.03 11.07
N PHE A 756 11.30 16.94 10.33
CA PHE A 756 11.58 17.85 9.21
C PHE A 756 10.57 17.71 8.06
N LYS A 757 9.90 16.56 7.92
CA LYS A 757 8.77 16.42 6.98
C LYS A 757 7.64 17.42 7.25
N GLU A 758 7.42 17.84 8.49
CA GLU A 758 6.34 18.76 8.86
C GLU A 758 6.55 20.18 8.33
N PHE A 759 7.80 20.54 8.04
CA PHE A 759 8.15 21.86 7.53
C PHE A 759 7.59 22.09 6.12
N PHE A 760 7.36 21.02 5.35
CA PHE A 760 6.71 21.14 4.05
C PHE A 760 5.28 21.68 4.17
N PHE A 761 4.48 21.18 5.12
CA PHE A 761 3.11 21.65 5.35
C PHE A 761 3.06 23.10 5.84
N GLN A 762 4.13 23.57 6.47
CA GLN A 762 4.28 24.96 6.92
C GLN A 762 4.94 25.88 5.88
N LYS A 763 5.26 25.36 4.67
CA LYS A 763 5.99 26.08 3.62
C LYS A 763 7.36 26.62 4.08
N ARG A 764 8.03 25.93 5.02
CA ARG A 764 9.37 26.26 5.56
C ARG A 764 10.45 25.41 4.88
N PHE A 765 10.57 25.53 3.56
CA PHE A 765 11.33 24.57 2.74
C PHE A 765 12.86 24.67 2.92
N ASP A 766 13.39 25.85 3.22
CA ASP A 766 14.83 26.06 3.48
C ASP A 766 15.28 25.41 4.80
N GLU A 767 14.44 25.49 5.83
CA GLU A 767 14.68 24.81 7.10
C GLU A 767 14.59 23.29 6.95
N ALA A 768 13.63 22.80 6.15
CA ALA A 768 13.54 21.39 5.81
C ALA A 768 14.80 20.91 5.08
N GLU A 769 15.29 21.67 4.09
CA GLU A 769 16.47 21.35 3.30
C GLU A 769 17.73 21.23 4.18
N ARG A 770 18.03 22.25 4.99
CA ARG A 770 19.16 22.21 5.94
C ARG A 770 19.05 21.04 6.92
N GLY A 771 17.86 20.79 7.45
CA GLY A 771 17.61 19.70 8.40
C GLY A 771 17.85 18.32 7.79
N PHE A 772 17.32 18.06 6.58
CA PHE A 772 17.55 16.79 5.89
C PHE A 772 19.00 16.61 5.44
N GLU A 773 19.68 17.67 5.01
CA GLU A 773 21.10 17.62 4.66
C GLU A 773 21.96 17.23 5.87
N GLU A 774 21.72 17.85 7.02
CA GLU A 774 22.43 17.51 8.26
C GLU A 774 22.17 16.05 8.66
N VAL A 775 20.90 15.61 8.66
CA VAL A 775 20.54 14.24 9.04
C VAL A 775 21.14 13.22 8.06
N ALA A 776 21.05 13.46 6.75
CA ALA A 776 21.60 12.55 5.74
C ALA A 776 23.13 12.42 5.88
N ARG A 777 23.83 13.52 6.16
CA ARG A 777 25.28 13.52 6.41
C ARG A 777 25.62 12.66 7.65
N ILE A 778 24.90 12.84 8.75
CA ILE A 778 25.16 12.05 9.97
C ILE A 778 24.78 10.57 9.76
N GLN A 779 23.68 10.28 9.05
CA GLN A 779 23.29 8.90 8.71
C GLN A 779 24.37 8.19 7.90
N GLN A 780 24.98 8.89 6.93
CA GLN A 780 26.08 8.37 6.11
C GLN A 780 27.31 8.01 6.97
N ASP A 781 27.62 8.83 7.99
CA ASP A 781 28.74 8.58 8.91
C ASP A 781 28.47 7.40 9.87
N VAL A 782 27.21 7.13 10.23
CA VAL A 782 26.84 6.22 11.34
C VAL A 782 26.50 4.81 10.87
N VAL A 783 25.72 4.66 9.79
CA VAL A 783 25.05 3.38 9.46
C VAL A 783 25.73 2.65 8.29
N GLY A 784 26.64 3.32 7.57
CA GLY A 784 27.30 2.79 6.36
C GLY A 784 26.48 3.02 5.08
N GLU A 785 27.00 2.53 3.94
CA GLU A 785 26.30 2.56 2.65
C GLU A 785 25.23 1.45 2.60
N ASP A 786 24.00 1.79 2.19
CA ASP A 786 22.86 0.87 1.95
C ASP A 786 21.90 0.54 3.14
N VAL A 787 21.34 1.55 3.81
CA VAL A 787 20.14 1.41 4.68
C VAL A 787 18.99 2.27 4.17
N ALA A 788 17.76 1.77 4.19
CA ALA A 788 16.59 2.48 3.63
C ALA A 788 16.43 3.91 4.20
N ASP A 789 16.71 4.10 5.49
CA ASP A 789 16.56 5.39 6.19
C ASP A 789 17.36 6.52 5.53
N ILE A 790 18.59 6.28 5.03
CA ILE A 790 19.40 7.33 4.38
C ILE A 790 18.77 7.78 3.06
N PHE A 791 18.22 6.83 2.29
CA PHE A 791 17.62 7.12 1.00
C PHE A 791 16.24 7.78 1.17
N ILE A 792 15.51 7.46 2.24
CA ILE A 792 14.29 8.19 2.63
C ILE A 792 14.62 9.65 2.95
N THR A 793 15.63 9.90 3.79
CA THR A 793 16.06 11.28 4.10
C THR A 793 16.53 12.02 2.85
N ARG A 794 17.33 11.38 1.98
CA ARG A 794 17.80 12.00 0.73
C ARG A 794 16.69 12.25 -0.29
N GLN A 795 15.70 11.36 -0.39
CA GLN A 795 14.52 11.59 -1.24
C GLN A 795 13.79 12.88 -0.80
N LEU A 796 13.62 13.08 0.51
CA LEU A 796 12.98 14.27 1.07
C LEU A 796 13.85 15.52 0.94
N LEU A 797 15.17 15.39 1.09
CA LEU A 797 16.13 16.45 0.80
C LEU A 797 15.99 16.92 -0.65
N GLY A 798 15.95 15.98 -1.60
CA GLY A 798 15.75 16.28 -3.02
C GLY A 798 14.43 17.01 -3.27
N LEU A 799 13.34 16.61 -2.60
CA LEU A 799 12.07 17.32 -2.68
C LEU A 799 12.16 18.75 -2.09
N ALA A 800 12.84 18.94 -0.96
CA ALA A 800 13.06 20.25 -0.36
C ALA A 800 13.88 21.16 -1.30
N GLN A 801 14.93 20.60 -1.92
CA GLN A 801 15.75 21.29 -2.93
C GLN A 801 14.94 21.72 -4.16
N ILE A 802 13.97 20.92 -4.63
CA ILE A 802 13.03 21.34 -5.68
C ILE A 802 12.20 22.55 -5.21
N CYS A 803 11.65 22.49 -3.99
CA CYS A 803 10.84 23.57 -3.44
C CYS A 803 11.65 24.87 -3.30
N VAL A 804 12.93 24.81 -2.94
CA VAL A 804 13.81 25.99 -2.87
C VAL A 804 14.53 26.30 -4.19
N THR A 805 14.09 25.73 -5.32
CA THR A 805 14.61 25.96 -6.69
C THR A 805 16.05 25.52 -6.97
N LYS A 806 16.66 24.70 -6.12
CA LYS A 806 17.99 24.11 -6.33
C LYS A 806 17.95 22.87 -7.24
N PHE A 807 17.44 23.01 -8.46
CA PHE A 807 17.11 21.86 -9.33
C PHE A 807 18.32 20.98 -9.68
N LYS A 808 19.50 21.56 -9.95
CA LYS A 808 20.74 20.81 -10.24
C LYS A 808 21.14 19.91 -9.06
N GLN A 809 21.02 20.41 -7.83
CA GLN A 809 21.32 19.63 -6.62
C GLN A 809 20.28 18.54 -6.40
N ALA A 810 18.99 18.88 -6.55
CA ALA A 810 17.89 17.92 -6.45
C ALA A 810 18.06 16.73 -7.39
N ILE A 811 18.46 16.97 -8.65
CA ILE A 811 18.71 15.88 -9.62
C ILE A 811 19.79 14.93 -9.11
N SER A 812 20.91 15.46 -8.60
CA SER A 812 22.01 14.66 -8.04
C SER A 812 21.54 13.82 -6.84
N THR A 813 20.93 14.47 -5.85
CA THR A 813 20.45 13.84 -4.62
C THR A 813 19.39 12.77 -4.88
N LEU A 814 18.43 13.04 -5.79
CA LEU A 814 17.37 12.08 -6.14
C LEU A 814 17.90 10.91 -6.99
N THR A 815 18.93 11.14 -7.81
CA THR A 815 19.60 10.05 -8.54
C THR A 815 20.28 9.08 -7.58
N GLU A 816 20.96 9.61 -6.55
CA GLU A 816 21.59 8.79 -5.52
C GLU A 816 20.54 8.01 -4.70
N ALA A 817 19.46 8.68 -4.28
CA ALA A 817 18.37 8.04 -3.53
C ALA A 817 17.66 6.95 -4.35
N ALA A 818 17.33 7.21 -5.62
CA ALA A 818 16.71 6.22 -6.50
C ALA A 818 17.64 5.03 -6.74
N GLY A 819 18.94 5.27 -6.94
CA GLY A 819 19.94 4.21 -7.05
C GLY A 819 20.04 3.35 -5.80
N GLY A 820 19.91 3.96 -4.62
CA GLY A 820 19.87 3.28 -3.33
C GLY A 820 18.64 2.38 -3.16
N PHE A 821 17.43 2.93 -3.38
CA PHE A 821 16.20 2.15 -3.31
C PHE A 821 16.16 1.03 -4.35
N ARG A 822 16.69 1.26 -5.55
CA ARG A 822 16.82 0.23 -6.58
C ARG A 822 17.67 -0.95 -6.10
N ARG A 823 18.77 -0.71 -5.37
CA ARG A 823 19.60 -1.77 -4.79
C ARG A 823 18.91 -2.50 -3.64
N LEU A 824 18.15 -1.79 -2.81
CA LEU A 824 17.49 -2.36 -1.63
C LEU A 824 16.20 -3.12 -1.94
N SER A 825 15.40 -2.61 -2.87
CA SER A 825 14.01 -3.03 -3.08
C SER A 825 13.64 -3.25 -4.54
N GLY A 826 14.57 -3.04 -5.48
CA GLY A 826 14.36 -3.21 -6.91
C GLY A 826 13.77 -1.98 -7.62
N ASP A 827 13.72 -2.07 -8.95
CA ASP A 827 13.23 -1.01 -9.85
C ASP A 827 11.74 -0.70 -9.70
N GLU A 828 10.96 -1.73 -9.38
CA GLU A 828 9.50 -1.66 -9.31
C GLU A 828 8.97 -1.24 -7.94
N SER A 829 9.85 -1.06 -6.94
CA SER A 829 9.45 -0.60 -5.61
C SER A 829 8.84 0.80 -5.66
N PHE A 830 7.76 1.01 -4.91
CA PHE A 830 7.11 2.31 -4.77
C PHE A 830 8.10 3.43 -4.42
N LEU A 831 9.06 3.17 -3.51
CA LEU A 831 10.05 4.16 -3.10
C LEU A 831 10.99 4.54 -4.24
N THR A 832 11.40 3.57 -5.07
CA THR A 832 12.20 3.82 -6.27
C THR A 832 11.40 4.69 -7.25
N LEU A 833 10.20 4.26 -7.62
CA LEU A 833 9.34 4.94 -8.60
C LEU A 833 8.91 6.34 -8.15
N GLN A 834 8.63 6.53 -6.86
CA GLN A 834 8.32 7.84 -6.27
C GLN A 834 9.52 8.78 -6.33
N THR A 835 10.72 8.28 -6.03
CA THR A 835 11.96 9.07 -6.13
C THR A 835 12.25 9.45 -7.58
N GLU A 836 12.04 8.53 -8.53
CA GLU A 836 12.15 8.78 -9.96
C GLU A 836 11.17 9.87 -10.42
N MET A 837 9.92 9.85 -9.96
CA MET A 837 8.96 10.94 -10.23
C MET A 837 9.48 12.31 -9.76
N PHE A 838 9.98 12.40 -8.53
CA PHE A 838 10.56 13.64 -8.01
C PHE A 838 11.79 14.07 -8.83
N ARG A 839 12.63 13.13 -9.27
CA ARG A 839 13.75 13.44 -10.18
C ARG A 839 13.23 14.01 -11.50
N GLY A 840 12.17 13.43 -12.05
CA GLY A 840 11.46 13.96 -13.21
C GLY A 840 11.02 15.41 -12.99
N HIS A 841 10.47 15.75 -11.81
CA HIS A 841 10.06 17.13 -11.51
C HIS A 841 11.26 18.08 -11.50
N ALA A 842 12.38 17.65 -10.90
CA ALA A 842 13.61 18.44 -10.89
C ALA A 842 14.17 18.64 -12.31
N LEU A 843 14.17 17.60 -13.15
CA LEU A 843 14.60 17.66 -14.55
C LEU A 843 13.72 18.58 -15.39
N GLU A 844 12.39 18.48 -15.24
CA GLU A 844 11.41 19.29 -15.96
C GLU A 844 11.58 20.78 -15.62
N ARG A 845 11.80 21.11 -14.34
CA ARG A 845 12.02 22.49 -13.89
C ARG A 845 13.44 22.99 -14.19
N GLY A 846 14.42 22.10 -14.23
CA GLY A 846 15.78 22.36 -14.68
C GLY A 846 15.97 22.36 -16.21
N THR A 847 14.89 22.42 -17.00
CA THR A 847 14.86 22.47 -18.48
C THR A 847 15.36 21.23 -19.23
N SER A 848 15.64 20.13 -18.53
CA SER A 848 16.02 18.84 -19.13
C SER A 848 14.79 18.04 -19.55
N LEU A 849 13.95 18.61 -20.42
CA LEU A 849 12.60 18.13 -20.73
C LEU A 849 12.57 16.71 -21.33
N ARG A 850 13.52 16.37 -22.21
CA ARG A 850 13.58 15.03 -22.83
C ARG A 850 13.89 13.93 -21.81
N GLU A 851 14.78 14.21 -20.86
CA GLU A 851 15.08 13.26 -19.77
C GLU A 851 13.88 13.12 -18.84
N ALA A 852 13.23 14.22 -18.47
CA ALA A 852 12.01 14.19 -17.67
C ALA A 852 10.89 13.37 -18.34
N TYR A 853 10.71 13.51 -19.66
CA TYR A 853 9.79 12.68 -20.44
C TYR A 853 10.07 11.19 -20.28
N HIS A 854 11.32 10.76 -20.48
CA HIS A 854 11.70 9.35 -20.34
C HIS A 854 11.50 8.83 -18.92
N VAL A 855 11.80 9.64 -17.90
CA VAL A 855 11.59 9.27 -16.50
C VAL A 855 10.10 9.05 -16.22
N TYR A 856 9.21 9.96 -16.62
CA TYR A 856 7.79 9.81 -16.38
C TYR A 856 7.17 8.66 -17.18
N ASP A 857 7.51 8.52 -18.46
CA ASP A 857 7.03 7.43 -19.32
C ASP A 857 7.43 6.06 -18.75
N ASN A 858 8.71 5.89 -18.38
CA ASN A 858 9.18 4.65 -17.77
C ASN A 858 8.50 4.38 -16.42
N THR A 859 8.36 5.40 -15.58
CA THR A 859 7.69 5.25 -14.27
C THR A 859 6.21 4.89 -14.43
N LEU A 860 5.51 5.47 -15.41
CA LEU A 860 4.12 5.10 -15.75
C LEU A 860 4.02 3.65 -16.21
N LYS A 861 4.93 3.21 -17.10
CA LYS A 861 4.97 1.83 -17.61
C LYS A 861 5.20 0.80 -16.52
N LEU A 862 6.03 1.12 -15.52
CA LEU A 862 6.28 0.24 -14.37
C LEU A 862 5.16 0.31 -13.32
N TRP A 863 4.61 1.49 -13.06
CA TRP A 863 3.62 1.68 -12.00
C TRP A 863 2.18 1.28 -12.38
N ILE A 864 1.74 1.59 -13.61
CA ILE A 864 0.38 1.30 -14.06
C ILE A 864 0.03 -0.20 -13.97
N PRO A 865 0.94 -1.17 -14.17
CA PRO A 865 0.72 -2.60 -13.90
C PRO A 865 0.72 -3.01 -12.42
N ILE A 866 1.18 -2.15 -11.51
CA ILE A 866 1.19 -2.39 -10.05
C ILE A 866 0.00 -1.69 -9.38
N GLY A 867 0.03 -0.36 -9.26
CA GLY A 867 -1.00 0.41 -8.54
C GLY A 867 -2.31 0.60 -9.29
N GLY A 868 -2.29 0.48 -10.62
CA GLY A 868 -3.48 0.61 -11.47
C GLY A 868 -3.67 2.04 -11.99
N PRO A 869 -4.41 2.25 -13.08
CA PRO A 869 -4.50 3.54 -13.75
C PRO A 869 -5.16 4.65 -12.92
N GLU A 870 -5.96 4.26 -11.91
CA GLU A 870 -6.76 5.15 -11.06
C GLU A 870 -6.08 5.49 -9.72
N HIS A 871 -4.97 4.84 -9.39
CA HIS A 871 -4.28 5.07 -8.12
C HIS A 871 -3.80 6.53 -8.02
N PRO A 872 -3.84 7.19 -6.84
CA PRO A 872 -3.43 8.59 -6.69
C PRO A 872 -2.06 8.92 -7.28
N PHE A 873 -1.08 8.03 -7.10
CA PHE A 873 0.26 8.13 -7.70
C PHE A 873 0.23 8.05 -9.23
N SER A 874 -0.60 7.20 -9.84
CA SER A 874 -0.79 7.13 -11.29
C SER A 874 -1.34 8.43 -11.84
N LEU A 875 -2.31 9.03 -11.15
CA LEU A 875 -2.90 10.31 -11.54
C LEU A 875 -1.87 11.44 -11.45
N MET A 876 -1.02 11.45 -10.43
CA MET A 876 0.10 12.40 -10.33
C MET A 876 1.11 12.23 -11.47
N LEU A 877 1.49 11.00 -11.78
CA LEU A 877 2.40 10.70 -12.88
C LEU A 877 1.81 11.11 -14.25
N LYS A 878 0.55 10.77 -14.53
CA LYS A 878 -0.16 11.18 -15.76
C LYS A 878 -0.16 12.70 -15.93
N THR A 879 -0.46 13.45 -14.86
CA THR A 879 -0.45 14.92 -14.93
C THR A 879 0.97 15.47 -15.13
N SER A 880 2.00 14.84 -14.54
CA SER A 880 3.40 15.28 -14.70
C SER A 880 3.91 14.97 -16.11
N PHE A 881 3.56 13.80 -16.63
CA PHE A 881 3.80 13.40 -18.01
C PHE A 881 3.13 14.36 -19.01
N GLY A 882 1.86 14.71 -18.77
CA GLY A 882 1.17 15.71 -19.59
C GLY A 882 1.81 17.09 -19.56
N SER A 883 2.31 17.53 -18.39
CA SER A 883 3.05 18.80 -18.25
C SER A 883 4.32 18.83 -19.10
N VAL A 884 5.14 17.77 -19.06
CA VAL A 884 6.36 17.73 -19.88
C VAL A 884 6.05 17.59 -21.37
N CYS A 885 5.00 16.83 -21.76
CA CYS A 885 4.56 16.73 -23.16
C CYS A 885 4.13 18.09 -23.71
N ARG A 886 3.36 18.86 -22.92
CA ARG A 886 2.97 20.23 -23.24
C ARG A 886 4.20 21.11 -23.51
N LYS A 887 5.19 21.10 -22.61
CA LYS A 887 6.44 21.88 -22.76
C LYS A 887 7.30 21.45 -23.95
N LEU A 888 7.18 20.20 -24.39
CA LEU A 888 7.83 19.68 -25.60
C LEU A 888 7.04 19.98 -26.89
N GLY A 889 5.84 20.58 -26.80
CA GLY A 889 4.94 20.83 -27.93
C GLY A 889 4.16 19.60 -28.40
N CYS A 890 4.21 18.50 -27.65
CA CYS A 890 3.47 17.26 -27.95
C CYS A 890 2.02 17.36 -27.41
N PHE A 891 1.24 18.30 -27.97
CA PHE A 891 -0.04 18.70 -27.40
C PHE A 891 -1.09 17.58 -27.35
N ALA A 892 -1.13 16.67 -28.32
CA ALA A 892 -2.10 15.56 -28.34
C ALA A 892 -1.87 14.58 -27.17
N GLU A 893 -0.61 14.18 -26.94
CA GLU A 893 -0.24 13.30 -25.82
C GLU A 893 -0.48 13.99 -24.46
N ALA A 894 -0.21 15.30 -24.41
CA ALA A 894 -0.49 16.11 -23.23
C ALA A 894 -2.00 16.15 -22.90
N GLU A 895 -2.85 16.35 -23.92
CA GLU A 895 -4.30 16.40 -23.79
C GLU A 895 -4.84 15.05 -23.28
N GLU A 896 -4.43 13.94 -23.89
CA GLU A 896 -4.83 12.59 -23.48
C GLU A 896 -4.49 12.30 -22.02
N ALA A 897 -3.24 12.55 -21.62
CA ALA A 897 -2.77 12.27 -20.27
C ALA A 897 -3.48 13.14 -19.21
N LEU A 898 -3.66 14.44 -19.50
CA LEU A 898 -4.29 15.39 -18.59
C LEU A 898 -5.80 15.17 -18.46
N LEU A 899 -6.51 14.93 -19.57
CA LEU A 899 -7.96 14.64 -19.56
C LEU A 899 -8.25 13.32 -18.85
N GLY A 900 -7.46 12.28 -19.12
CA GLY A 900 -7.58 11.00 -18.41
C GLY A 900 -7.42 11.18 -16.90
N SER A 901 -6.37 11.89 -16.47
CA SER A 901 -6.14 12.18 -15.05
C SER A 901 -7.28 13.00 -14.42
N LEU A 902 -7.77 14.05 -15.09
CA LEU A 902 -8.87 14.88 -14.59
C LEU A 902 -10.17 14.08 -14.43
N THR A 903 -10.49 13.22 -15.40
CA THR A 903 -11.70 12.39 -15.40
C THR A 903 -11.71 11.43 -14.22
N ASP A 904 -10.59 10.73 -14.01
CA ASP A 904 -10.43 9.82 -12.87
C ASP A 904 -10.50 10.59 -11.54
N ARG A 905 -9.83 11.74 -11.43
CA ARG A 905 -9.87 12.59 -10.22
C ARG A 905 -11.27 13.10 -9.90
N LYS A 906 -12.08 13.43 -10.91
CA LYS A 906 -13.47 13.90 -10.74
C LYS A 906 -14.36 12.81 -10.13
N ARG A 907 -14.10 11.54 -10.44
CA ARG A 907 -14.83 10.39 -9.88
C ARG A 907 -14.36 10.06 -8.45
N LEU A 908 -13.05 10.18 -8.19
CA LEU A 908 -12.44 9.73 -6.93
C LEU A 908 -12.39 10.79 -5.83
N PHE A 909 -12.32 12.08 -6.18
CA PHE A 909 -12.11 13.16 -5.22
C PHE A 909 -13.22 14.21 -5.28
N THR A 910 -13.49 14.83 -4.13
CA THR A 910 -14.37 16.00 -4.08
C THR A 910 -13.71 17.22 -4.73
N LYS A 911 -14.50 18.20 -5.20
CA LYS A 911 -14.00 19.47 -5.77
C LYS A 911 -13.15 20.33 -4.79
N ARG A 912 -12.99 19.91 -3.53
CA ARG A 912 -12.08 20.53 -2.57
C ARG A 912 -10.62 20.07 -2.75
N ASN A 913 -10.38 18.98 -3.48
CA ASN A 913 -9.05 18.43 -3.63
C ASN A 913 -8.18 19.35 -4.50
N VAL A 914 -7.04 19.76 -3.97
CA VAL A 914 -6.15 20.72 -4.61
C VAL A 914 -5.50 20.18 -5.88
N THR A 915 -5.27 18.87 -5.96
CA THR A 915 -4.75 18.22 -7.17
C THR A 915 -5.76 18.24 -8.32
N TYR A 916 -7.07 18.29 -8.04
CA TYR A 916 -8.07 18.51 -9.08
C TYR A 916 -7.92 19.89 -9.73
N VAL A 917 -7.67 20.92 -8.91
CA VAL A 917 -7.40 22.29 -9.39
C VAL A 917 -6.13 22.31 -10.24
N ASP A 918 -5.05 21.66 -9.79
CA ASP A 918 -3.78 21.61 -10.54
C ASP A 918 -3.95 20.96 -11.93
N SER A 919 -4.74 19.88 -12.05
CA SER A 919 -5.03 19.26 -13.35
C SER A 919 -5.78 20.21 -14.29
N VAL A 920 -6.71 21.01 -13.77
CA VAL A 920 -7.47 21.99 -14.55
C VAL A 920 -6.56 23.13 -15.03
N LEU A 921 -5.67 23.62 -14.17
CA LEU A 921 -4.70 24.65 -14.53
C LEU A 921 -3.73 24.16 -15.64
N GLN A 922 -3.26 22.92 -15.57
CA GLN A 922 -2.41 22.33 -16.62
C GLN A 922 -3.15 22.20 -17.96
N LEU A 923 -4.43 21.80 -17.95
CA LEU A 923 -5.25 21.74 -19.17
C LEU A 923 -5.50 23.13 -19.74
N ALA A 924 -5.78 24.13 -18.90
CA ALA A 924 -5.99 25.49 -19.38
C ALA A 924 -4.73 26.08 -20.01
N ALA A 925 -3.54 25.82 -19.43
CA ALA A 925 -2.26 26.18 -20.02
C ALA A 925 -2.03 25.47 -21.37
N LEU A 926 -2.33 24.17 -21.45
CA LEU A 926 -2.26 23.40 -22.70
C LEU A 926 -3.15 24.01 -23.79
N TYR A 927 -4.41 24.32 -23.48
CA TYR A 927 -5.35 24.88 -24.45
C TYR A 927 -4.96 26.28 -24.91
N TYR A 928 -4.40 27.09 -24.01
CA TYR A 928 -3.83 28.38 -24.39
C TYR A 928 -2.69 28.22 -25.41
N GLU A 929 -1.71 27.36 -25.13
CA GLU A 929 -0.54 27.17 -26.01
C GLU A 929 -0.88 26.49 -27.34
N SER A 930 -1.92 25.66 -27.38
CA SER A 930 -2.45 25.00 -28.58
C SER A 930 -3.50 25.83 -29.34
N GLU A 931 -3.61 27.13 -29.04
CA GLU A 931 -4.49 28.10 -29.74
C GLU A 931 -6.00 27.81 -29.59
N ARG A 932 -6.37 27.11 -28.51
CA ARG A 932 -7.74 26.75 -28.13
C ARG A 932 -8.16 27.45 -26.83
N GLY A 933 -7.82 28.74 -26.68
CA GLY A 933 -8.02 29.49 -25.43
C GLY A 933 -9.45 29.45 -24.88
N ASN A 934 -10.48 29.38 -25.73
CA ASN A 934 -11.88 29.26 -25.29
C ASN A 934 -12.13 27.97 -24.49
N ASP A 935 -11.61 26.84 -24.94
CA ASP A 935 -11.68 25.55 -24.21
C ASP A 935 -11.02 25.71 -22.84
N GLY A 936 -9.85 26.38 -22.80
CA GLY A 936 -9.17 26.73 -21.56
C GLY A 936 -10.06 27.50 -20.57
N LEU A 937 -10.79 28.53 -21.05
CA LEU A 937 -11.72 29.30 -20.21
C LEU A 937 -12.87 28.46 -19.65
N GLU A 938 -13.39 27.49 -20.41
CA GLU A 938 -14.42 26.56 -19.94
C GLU A 938 -13.91 25.71 -18.78
N TYR A 939 -12.71 25.13 -18.90
CA TYR A 939 -12.10 24.33 -17.84
C TYR A 939 -11.82 25.15 -16.58
N LEU A 940 -11.26 26.37 -16.72
CA LEU A 940 -11.06 27.26 -15.57
C LEU A 940 -12.39 27.59 -14.86
N GLY A 941 -13.50 27.67 -15.60
CA GLY A 941 -14.84 27.83 -15.04
C GLY A 941 -15.26 26.70 -14.09
N LEU A 942 -14.72 25.49 -14.24
CA LEU A 942 -15.05 24.34 -13.38
C LEU A 942 -14.53 24.48 -11.94
N VAL A 943 -13.48 25.27 -11.74
CA VAL A 943 -12.76 25.41 -10.46
C VAL A 943 -12.89 26.80 -9.82
N GLN A 944 -13.53 27.75 -10.49
CA GLN A 944 -13.69 29.14 -10.02
C GLN A 944 -14.28 29.23 -8.60
N ASP A 945 -15.19 28.31 -8.26
CA ASP A 945 -15.82 28.25 -6.93
C ASP A 945 -15.27 27.16 -6.01
N SER A 946 -14.18 26.49 -6.40
CA SER A 946 -13.57 25.45 -5.59
C SER A 946 -12.89 26.03 -4.35
N ALA A 947 -13.07 25.38 -3.20
CA ALA A 947 -12.37 25.76 -1.97
C ALA A 947 -10.85 25.65 -2.14
N GLY A 948 -10.38 24.62 -2.86
CA GLY A 948 -8.94 24.41 -3.12
C GLY A 948 -8.27 25.54 -3.92
N LEU A 949 -9.04 26.32 -4.68
CA LEU A 949 -8.56 27.54 -5.34
C LEU A 949 -8.61 28.76 -4.39
N LYS A 950 -9.70 28.91 -3.63
CA LYS A 950 -9.92 30.06 -2.73
C LYS A 950 -9.05 30.04 -1.48
N ASP A 951 -8.67 28.86 -1.00
CA ASP A 951 -7.86 28.69 0.22
C ASP A 951 -6.35 28.87 -0.04
N GLU A 952 -5.90 28.84 -1.30
CA GLU A 952 -4.49 28.92 -1.70
C GLU A 952 -4.23 30.04 -2.73
N PHE A 953 -3.80 31.19 -2.23
CA PHE A 953 -3.62 32.42 -3.02
C PHE A 953 -2.72 32.26 -4.26
N GLU A 954 -1.67 31.43 -4.21
CA GLU A 954 -0.80 31.20 -5.36
C GLU A 954 -1.52 30.51 -6.52
N ARG A 955 -2.45 29.57 -6.24
CA ARG A 955 -3.26 28.93 -7.28
C ARG A 955 -4.30 29.89 -7.85
N GLU A 956 -4.83 30.79 -7.02
CA GLU A 956 -5.67 31.89 -7.49
C GLU A 956 -4.91 32.81 -8.45
N CYS A 957 -3.64 33.12 -8.15
CA CYS A 957 -2.77 33.85 -9.07
C CYS A 957 -2.60 33.09 -10.40
N GLN A 958 -2.36 31.78 -10.37
CA GLN A 958 -2.16 30.95 -11.56
C GLN A 958 -3.41 30.94 -12.45
N GLU A 959 -4.58 30.69 -11.86
CA GLU A 959 -5.87 30.70 -12.57
C GLU A 959 -6.11 32.04 -13.27
N LYS A 960 -5.96 33.14 -12.53
CA LYS A 960 -6.19 34.49 -13.05
C LYS A 960 -5.16 34.89 -14.09
N HIS A 961 -3.90 34.45 -13.94
CA HIS A 961 -2.85 34.74 -14.90
C HIS A 961 -3.10 34.02 -16.23
N ILE A 962 -3.40 32.72 -16.21
CA ILE A 962 -3.76 31.97 -17.44
C ILE A 962 -5.00 32.58 -18.11
N ARG A 963 -6.03 32.91 -17.32
CA ARG A 963 -7.22 33.61 -17.83
C ARG A 963 -6.88 34.97 -18.43
N ALA A 964 -5.97 35.72 -17.82
CA ALA A 964 -5.53 37.01 -18.34
C ALA A 964 -4.81 36.86 -19.68
N LEU A 965 -3.90 35.89 -19.82
CA LEU A 965 -3.18 35.61 -21.06
C LEU A 965 -4.16 35.30 -22.21
N ILE A 966 -5.13 34.41 -21.99
CA ILE A 966 -6.15 34.07 -22.99
C ILE A 966 -6.95 35.31 -23.43
N ASN A 967 -7.39 36.13 -22.46
CA ASN A 967 -8.19 37.32 -22.78
C ASN A 967 -7.37 38.41 -23.48
N LEU A 968 -6.09 38.56 -23.13
CA LEU A 968 -5.19 39.52 -23.77
C LEU A 968 -4.94 39.16 -25.24
N GLU A 969 -4.75 37.87 -25.55
CA GLU A 969 -4.64 37.41 -26.94
C GLU A 969 -5.94 37.58 -27.74
N ALA A 970 -7.09 37.45 -27.07
CA ALA A 970 -8.40 37.76 -27.66
C ALA A 970 -8.66 39.29 -27.83
N GLY A 971 -7.71 40.15 -27.45
CA GLY A 971 -7.79 41.61 -27.61
C GLY A 971 -8.44 42.36 -26.43
N PHE A 972 -8.86 41.67 -25.37
CA PHE A 972 -9.43 42.31 -24.19
C PHE A 972 -8.33 42.82 -23.26
N TYR A 973 -8.14 44.14 -23.19
CA TYR A 973 -7.04 44.74 -22.43
C TYR A 973 -7.41 45.12 -20.99
N THR A 974 -8.49 45.88 -20.82
CA THR A 974 -8.79 46.58 -19.57
C THR A 974 -9.03 45.60 -18.42
N LYS A 975 -9.88 44.59 -18.64
CA LYS A 975 -10.26 43.64 -17.59
C LYS A 975 -9.07 42.77 -17.13
N PRO A 976 -8.26 42.14 -18.01
CA PRO A 976 -7.07 41.42 -17.60
C PRO A 976 -6.05 42.29 -16.86
N LYS A 977 -5.74 43.50 -17.36
CA LYS A 977 -4.84 44.43 -16.67
C LYS A 977 -5.29 44.71 -15.24
N THR A 978 -6.56 45.07 -15.05
CA THR A 978 -7.11 45.38 -13.72
C THR A 978 -7.06 44.19 -12.77
N VAL A 979 -7.30 42.97 -13.28
CA VAL A 979 -7.21 41.74 -12.47
C VAL A 979 -5.76 41.48 -12.03
N LEU A 980 -4.81 41.57 -12.96
CA LEU A 980 -3.39 41.36 -12.66
C LEU A 980 -2.84 42.42 -11.69
N GLN A 981 -3.18 43.70 -11.90
CA GLN A 981 -2.79 44.78 -11.00
C GLN A 981 -3.34 44.55 -9.57
N ARG A 982 -4.62 44.17 -9.45
CA ARG A 982 -5.23 43.89 -8.14
C ARG A 982 -4.48 42.80 -7.37
N LEU A 983 -4.02 41.75 -8.06
CA LEU A 983 -3.24 40.68 -7.42
C LEU A 983 -1.90 41.19 -6.86
N LEU A 984 -1.23 42.11 -7.57
CA LEU A 984 -0.01 42.74 -7.08
C LEU A 984 -0.29 43.68 -5.90
N ASP A 985 -1.38 44.44 -5.96
CA ASP A 985 -1.78 45.35 -4.89
C ASP A 985 -2.11 44.57 -3.59
N GLU A 986 -2.82 43.44 -3.71
CA GLU A 986 -3.11 42.53 -2.58
C GLU A 986 -1.86 41.91 -1.95
N ALA A 987 -0.77 41.81 -2.71
CA ALA A 987 0.52 41.29 -2.28
C ALA A 987 1.54 42.39 -1.91
N SER A 988 1.09 43.65 -1.82
CA SER A 988 1.91 44.80 -1.45
C SER A 988 1.58 45.31 -0.04
N GLY A 989 2.48 46.11 0.56
CA GLY A 989 2.26 46.69 1.90
C GLY A 989 2.03 45.62 2.99
N GLN A 990 0.89 45.70 3.71
CA GLN A 990 0.51 44.71 4.73
C GLN A 990 0.32 43.29 4.17
N GLY A 991 0.06 43.18 2.85
CA GLY A 991 -0.08 41.92 2.13
C GLY A 991 1.22 41.29 1.64
N ARG A 992 2.40 41.90 1.92
CA ARG A 992 3.70 41.47 1.36
C ARG A 992 4.04 39.98 1.56
N ASN A 993 3.50 39.34 2.60
CA ASN A 993 3.67 37.91 2.83
C ASN A 993 2.97 37.01 1.81
N LYS A 994 1.98 37.52 1.09
CA LYS A 994 1.30 36.82 -0.01
C LYS A 994 2.11 36.77 -1.30
N ASN A 995 3.20 37.57 -1.42
CA ASN A 995 4.06 37.52 -2.60
C ASN A 995 4.62 36.10 -2.79
N ASN A 996 4.55 35.63 -4.02
CA ASN A 996 4.83 34.24 -4.38
C ASN A 996 5.38 34.19 -5.81
N ARG A 997 5.78 32.98 -6.23
CA ARG A 997 6.45 32.74 -7.50
C ARG A 997 5.62 33.20 -8.70
N GLU A 998 4.31 32.97 -8.65
CA GLU A 998 3.40 33.32 -9.72
C GLU A 998 3.29 34.84 -9.95
N LEU A 999 3.33 35.61 -8.86
CA LEU A 999 3.27 37.07 -8.95
C LEU A 999 4.50 37.67 -9.65
N LEU A 1000 5.64 36.98 -9.65
CA LEU A 1000 6.81 37.39 -10.42
C LEU A 1000 6.53 37.34 -11.93
N TRP A 1001 5.84 36.29 -12.38
CA TRP A 1001 5.47 36.13 -13.80
C TRP A 1001 4.37 37.10 -14.20
N ILE A 1002 3.40 37.35 -13.31
CA ILE A 1002 2.38 38.37 -13.50
C ILE A 1002 3.02 39.76 -13.68
N ARG A 1003 4.10 40.10 -12.95
CA ARG A 1003 4.82 41.38 -13.11
C ARG A 1003 5.40 41.52 -14.52
N ILE A 1004 6.02 40.46 -15.06
CA ILE A 1004 6.54 40.46 -16.44
C ILE A 1004 5.39 40.67 -17.44
N THR A 1005 4.33 39.89 -17.33
CA THR A 1005 3.16 40.00 -18.24
C THR A 1005 2.54 41.39 -18.16
N LEU A 1006 2.38 41.95 -16.96
CA LEU A 1006 1.82 43.28 -16.77
C LEU A 1006 2.74 44.38 -17.33
N ALA A 1007 4.06 44.26 -17.15
CA ALA A 1007 5.04 45.17 -17.75
C ALA A 1007 4.94 45.16 -19.28
N ASP A 1008 4.86 43.97 -19.90
CA ASP A 1008 4.69 43.82 -21.35
C ASP A 1008 3.38 44.49 -21.82
N VAL A 1009 2.28 44.25 -21.10
CA VAL A 1009 0.96 44.85 -21.35
C VAL A 1009 0.96 46.37 -21.21
N LEU A 1010 1.71 46.93 -20.26
CA LEU A 1010 1.85 48.37 -20.07
C LEU A 1010 2.70 49.02 -21.18
N ARG A 1011 3.82 48.39 -21.55
CA ARG A 1011 4.70 48.84 -22.65
C ARG A 1011 3.97 48.86 -23.99
N MET A 1012 3.16 47.85 -24.29
CA MET A 1012 2.33 47.82 -25.51
C MET A 1012 1.31 48.98 -25.60
N ARG A 1013 1.03 49.69 -24.48
CA ARG A 1013 0.17 50.89 -24.44
C ARG A 1013 0.95 52.18 -24.20
N GLY A 1014 2.27 52.15 -24.32
CA GLY A 1014 3.14 53.33 -24.16
C GLY A 1014 3.33 53.80 -22.71
N LYS A 1015 2.95 52.98 -21.71
CA LYS A 1015 3.08 53.31 -20.28
C LYS A 1015 4.39 52.76 -19.70
N TYR A 1016 5.53 53.29 -20.15
CA TYR A 1016 6.84 52.75 -19.81
C TYR A 1016 7.22 52.90 -18.33
N ASP A 1017 6.92 54.05 -17.71
CA ASP A 1017 7.23 54.28 -16.29
C ASP A 1017 6.40 53.36 -15.39
N GLU A 1018 5.09 53.23 -15.65
CA GLU A 1018 4.23 52.26 -14.95
C GLU A 1018 4.78 50.83 -15.11
N ALA A 1019 5.31 50.49 -16.29
CA ALA A 1019 5.85 49.15 -16.57
C ALA A 1019 7.13 48.84 -15.78
N LEU A 1020 7.98 49.82 -15.49
CA LEU A 1020 9.16 49.61 -14.63
C LEU A 1020 8.75 49.50 -13.15
N MET A 1021 7.78 50.32 -12.72
CA MET A 1021 7.32 50.35 -11.33
C MET A 1021 6.74 49.02 -10.84
N VAL A 1022 6.26 48.14 -11.74
CA VAL A 1022 5.77 46.81 -11.32
C VAL A 1022 6.88 45.91 -10.77
N PHE A 1023 8.17 46.25 -10.93
CA PHE A 1023 9.29 45.48 -10.38
C PHE A 1023 9.81 46.01 -9.04
N SER A 1024 9.16 47.03 -8.48
CA SER A 1024 9.59 47.62 -7.21
C SER A 1024 9.47 46.62 -6.04
N ASP A 1025 10.30 46.80 -5.01
CA ASP A 1025 10.30 46.04 -3.75
C ASP A 1025 10.68 44.54 -3.90
N LEU A 1026 11.41 44.21 -4.97
CA LEU A 1026 11.93 42.86 -5.22
C LEU A 1026 13.38 42.67 -4.78
N VAL A 1027 14.19 43.73 -4.77
CA VAL A 1027 15.62 43.67 -4.43
C VAL A 1027 15.98 44.61 -3.27
N SER A 1028 17.16 44.41 -2.71
CA SER A 1028 17.79 45.30 -1.75
C SER A 1028 19.27 45.48 -2.08
N PRO A 1029 19.89 46.62 -1.69
CA PRO A 1029 21.33 46.77 -1.77
C PRO A 1029 22.02 45.70 -0.93
N ARG A 1030 23.06 45.07 -1.47
CA ARG A 1030 23.85 44.06 -0.77
C ARG A 1030 24.62 44.71 0.38
N SER A 1031 24.48 44.20 1.61
CA SER A 1031 25.25 44.68 2.76
C SER A 1031 26.74 44.42 2.54
N ALA A 1032 27.56 45.45 2.70
CA ALA A 1032 29.00 45.36 2.48
C ALA A 1032 29.67 44.53 3.59
N GLU A 1033 29.94 43.25 3.34
CA GLU A 1033 31.02 42.54 4.03
C GLU A 1033 32.31 42.70 3.21
N LEU A 1034 33.28 43.43 3.78
CA LEU A 1034 34.60 43.73 3.21
C LEU A 1034 35.37 42.46 2.84
N PRO A 1035 35.95 42.37 1.63
CA PRO A 1035 37.17 41.61 1.39
C PRO A 1035 38.39 42.53 1.47
N VAL A 1036 39.38 42.14 2.26
CA VAL A 1036 40.71 42.75 2.32
C VAL A 1036 41.49 42.40 1.03
N GLN A 1037 41.83 43.43 0.23
CA GLN A 1037 42.93 43.59 -0.75
C GLN A 1037 43.04 42.57 -1.92
N ALA A 1038 43.42 42.89 -3.16
CA ALA A 1038 44.26 43.96 -3.69
C ALA A 1038 43.97 44.24 -5.20
N GLY A 1039 44.11 45.51 -5.59
CA GLY A 1039 44.72 45.98 -6.85
C GLY A 1039 44.16 45.56 -8.20
N SER A 1040 43.34 46.43 -8.82
CA SER A 1040 43.55 46.92 -10.19
C SER A 1040 42.57 48.07 -10.47
N GLU A 1041 43.11 49.22 -10.86
CA GLU A 1041 42.36 50.35 -11.41
C GLU A 1041 41.74 49.96 -12.77
N ASP A 1042 40.63 50.62 -13.12
CA ASP A 1042 39.84 50.53 -14.37
C ASP A 1042 38.68 49.52 -14.43
N ALA A 1043 37.60 49.85 -13.72
CA ALA A 1043 36.23 49.55 -14.16
C ALA A 1043 35.28 50.62 -13.62
N VAL A 1044 34.76 51.47 -14.52
CA VAL A 1044 33.72 52.47 -14.23
C VAL A 1044 32.39 51.73 -14.05
N GLY A 1045 32.18 51.16 -12.85
CA GLY A 1045 30.90 50.66 -12.38
C GLY A 1045 30.31 51.65 -11.37
N TYR A 1046 29.09 52.13 -11.61
CA TYR A 1046 28.35 52.95 -10.66
C TYR A 1046 28.19 52.18 -9.33
N ARG A 1047 29.01 52.54 -8.32
CA ARG A 1047 28.87 52.05 -6.94
C ARG A 1047 27.89 52.96 -6.21
N PHE A 1048 26.78 52.40 -5.73
CA PHE A 1048 25.88 53.11 -4.83
C PHE A 1048 26.49 53.19 -3.41
N PRO A 1049 26.55 54.37 -2.78
CA PRO A 1049 26.99 54.52 -1.40
C PRO A 1049 26.02 53.87 -0.40
N SER A 1050 26.55 53.35 0.70
CA SER A 1050 25.86 52.63 1.79
C SER A 1050 24.91 53.49 2.65
N SER A 1051 24.43 54.63 2.16
CA SER A 1051 23.54 55.57 2.87
C SER A 1051 22.10 55.59 2.33
N LEU A 1052 21.71 54.65 1.47
CA LEU A 1052 20.50 54.68 0.64
C LEU A 1052 19.48 53.57 0.96
N ILE A 1053 19.26 53.27 2.24
CA ILE A 1053 18.29 52.22 2.62
C ILE A 1053 16.83 52.68 2.47
N ASP A 1054 16.58 54.00 2.38
CA ASP A 1054 15.23 54.60 2.31
C ASP A 1054 14.94 55.42 1.02
N GLU A 1055 15.82 55.41 0.01
CA GLU A 1055 15.52 56.06 -1.28
C GLU A 1055 14.74 55.13 -2.24
N PRO A 1056 13.76 55.64 -3.01
CA PRO A 1056 13.02 54.85 -3.98
C PRO A 1056 13.96 54.29 -5.06
N GLU A 1057 13.75 53.02 -5.44
CA GLU A 1057 14.56 52.33 -6.46
C GLU A 1057 14.61 53.13 -7.77
N SER A 1058 15.81 53.40 -8.27
CA SER A 1058 16.01 54.16 -9.51
C SER A 1058 15.53 53.37 -10.73
N PRO A 1059 15.12 54.03 -11.85
CA PRO A 1059 14.74 53.35 -13.08
C PRO A 1059 15.81 52.39 -13.62
N ALA A 1060 17.09 52.72 -13.42
CA ALA A 1060 18.21 51.86 -13.80
C ALA A 1060 18.25 50.56 -12.98
N GLN A 1061 18.02 50.65 -11.67
CA GLN A 1061 17.91 49.48 -10.80
C GLN A 1061 16.71 48.61 -11.21
N LEU A 1062 15.53 49.19 -11.42
CA LEU A 1062 14.32 48.45 -11.84
C LEU A 1062 14.51 47.73 -13.17
N THR A 1063 15.27 48.33 -14.10
CA THR A 1063 15.62 47.68 -15.38
C THR A 1063 16.51 46.46 -15.19
N ILE A 1064 17.47 46.51 -14.25
CA ILE A 1064 18.31 45.35 -13.89
C ILE A 1064 17.46 44.25 -13.27
N VAL A 1065 16.52 44.60 -12.38
CA VAL A 1065 15.59 43.65 -11.74
C VAL A 1065 14.73 42.95 -12.79
N GLU A 1066 14.15 43.70 -13.73
CA GLU A 1066 13.37 43.13 -14.83
C GLU A 1066 14.21 42.13 -15.64
N ARG A 1067 15.44 42.50 -16.01
CA ARG A 1067 16.34 41.64 -16.77
C ARG A 1067 16.71 40.37 -16.00
N ALA A 1068 17.01 40.49 -14.70
CA ALA A 1068 17.28 39.34 -13.83
C ALA A 1068 16.06 38.41 -13.74
N LEU A 1069 14.85 38.96 -13.62
CA LEU A 1069 13.62 38.17 -13.55
C LEU A 1069 13.30 37.46 -14.87
N ARG A 1070 13.57 38.10 -16.01
CA ARG A 1070 13.46 37.44 -17.33
C ARG A 1070 14.48 36.31 -17.51
N LEU A 1071 15.73 36.49 -17.05
CA LEU A 1071 16.72 35.41 -17.02
C LEU A 1071 16.24 34.23 -16.17
N LEU A 1072 15.63 34.49 -15.01
CA LEU A 1072 15.02 33.44 -14.18
C LEU A 1072 13.86 32.72 -14.89
N ARG A 1073 13.02 33.45 -15.63
CA ARG A 1073 11.96 32.85 -16.46
C ARG A 1073 12.53 31.91 -17.52
N ASP A 1074 13.67 32.27 -18.09
CA ASP A 1074 14.40 31.47 -19.09
C ASP A 1074 15.32 30.39 -18.45
N ALA A 1075 15.12 30.10 -17.15
CA ALA A 1075 15.88 29.12 -16.37
C ALA A 1075 17.39 29.38 -16.28
N LYS A 1076 17.82 30.64 -16.41
CA LYS A 1076 19.21 31.08 -16.27
C LYS A 1076 19.45 31.69 -14.89
N GLN A 1077 19.33 30.84 -13.87
CA GLN A 1077 19.41 31.27 -12.47
C GLN A 1077 20.80 31.83 -12.10
N ASP A 1078 21.87 31.15 -12.54
CA ASP A 1078 23.25 31.58 -12.30
C ASP A 1078 23.52 32.97 -12.93
N ASP A 1079 23.02 33.22 -14.15
CA ASP A 1079 23.18 34.50 -14.84
C ASP A 1079 22.38 35.63 -14.16
N ALA A 1080 21.17 35.33 -13.67
CA ALA A 1080 20.34 36.30 -12.96
C ALA A 1080 20.97 36.72 -11.63
N GLU A 1081 21.50 35.75 -10.87
CA GLU A 1081 22.22 36.01 -9.62
C GLU A 1081 23.50 36.81 -9.88
N LEU A 1082 24.30 36.43 -10.89
CA LEU A 1082 25.50 37.17 -11.29
C LEU A 1082 25.17 38.62 -11.64
N LEU A 1083 24.13 38.85 -12.45
CA LEU A 1083 23.70 40.19 -12.86
C LEU A 1083 23.35 41.07 -11.66
N LEU A 1084 22.63 40.53 -10.66
CA LEU A 1084 22.33 41.28 -9.45
C LEU A 1084 23.59 41.56 -8.62
N GLN A 1085 24.46 40.56 -8.46
CA GLN A 1085 25.68 40.70 -7.67
C GLN A 1085 26.65 41.74 -8.26
N GLU A 1086 26.85 41.75 -9.58
CA GLU A 1086 27.67 42.74 -10.28
C GLU A 1086 27.17 44.18 -10.09
N ASN A 1087 25.87 44.33 -9.86
CA ASN A 1087 25.21 45.63 -9.62
C ASN A 1087 24.98 45.93 -8.12
N GLY A 1088 25.58 45.14 -7.22
CA GLY A 1088 25.47 45.35 -5.78
C GLY A 1088 24.06 45.15 -5.21
N LEU A 1089 23.24 44.33 -5.87
CA LEU A 1089 21.87 44.02 -5.50
C LEU A 1089 21.73 42.56 -5.08
N GLU A 1090 20.73 42.27 -4.27
CA GLU A 1090 20.29 40.92 -3.93
C GLU A 1090 18.77 40.82 -3.85
N TRP A 1091 18.23 39.62 -4.05
CA TRP A 1091 16.80 39.39 -3.88
C TRP A 1091 16.39 39.62 -2.44
N LYS A 1092 15.42 40.50 -2.21
CA LYS A 1092 14.95 40.86 -0.87
C LYS A 1092 14.36 39.65 -0.13
N ARG A 1093 13.73 38.72 -0.86
CA ARG A 1093 13.10 37.51 -0.32
C ARG A 1093 13.22 36.32 -1.25
N GLN A 1094 14.11 35.39 -0.90
CA GLN A 1094 14.28 34.13 -1.63
C GLN A 1094 13.01 33.26 -1.65
N LYS A 1095 12.19 33.33 -0.59
CA LYS A 1095 10.92 32.59 -0.52
C LYS A 1095 9.89 32.97 -1.57
N ASP A 1096 10.03 34.14 -2.21
CA ASP A 1096 9.13 34.56 -3.27
C ASP A 1096 9.35 33.71 -4.55
N PHE A 1097 10.45 32.97 -4.66
CA PHE A 1097 10.77 32.10 -5.81
C PHE A 1097 10.42 30.62 -5.58
N TRP A 1098 10.06 30.24 -4.35
CA TRP A 1098 9.85 28.84 -3.97
C TRP A 1098 8.70 28.20 -4.75
N VAL A 1099 8.85 26.90 -4.98
CA VAL A 1099 7.85 26.06 -5.62
C VAL A 1099 7.03 25.37 -4.54
N LEU A 1100 5.69 25.40 -4.66
CA LEU A 1100 4.82 24.65 -3.75
C LEU A 1100 5.11 23.14 -3.78
N GLN A 1101 4.83 22.46 -2.67
CA GLN A 1101 4.87 21.00 -2.61
C GLN A 1101 3.53 20.41 -3.12
N GLY A 1102 3.59 19.21 -3.72
CA GLY A 1102 2.42 18.38 -4.01
C GLY A 1102 1.80 18.62 -5.40
N GLY A 1103 1.65 17.52 -6.17
CA GLY A 1103 1.11 17.54 -7.53
C GLY A 1103 1.99 18.28 -8.54
N PRO A 1104 1.89 18.01 -9.86
CA PRO A 1104 2.58 18.81 -10.86
C PRO A 1104 1.92 20.19 -10.98
N ILE A 1105 2.29 21.09 -10.08
CA ILE A 1105 1.82 22.48 -10.04
C ILE A 1105 2.12 23.17 -11.37
N THR A 1106 1.16 23.95 -11.85
CA THR A 1106 1.28 24.72 -13.10
C THR A 1106 2.12 25.96 -12.83
N ASP A 1107 3.42 25.89 -13.16
CA ASP A 1107 4.29 27.07 -13.15
C ASP A 1107 4.11 27.83 -14.48
N THR A 1108 3.48 29.00 -14.42
CA THR A 1108 3.18 29.80 -15.63
C THR A 1108 4.41 30.43 -16.24
N ALA A 1109 5.57 30.41 -15.58
CA ALA A 1109 6.86 30.79 -16.19
C ALA A 1109 7.10 30.11 -17.54
N SER A 1110 6.64 28.86 -17.65
CA SER A 1110 6.83 27.99 -18.81
C SER A 1110 5.82 28.21 -19.92
N ILE A 1111 4.77 29.01 -19.67
CA ILE A 1111 3.73 29.28 -20.67
C ILE A 1111 4.29 30.30 -21.67
N SER A 1112 4.06 30.08 -22.97
CA SER A 1112 4.43 31.06 -23.99
C SER A 1112 3.87 32.44 -23.65
N GLY A 1113 4.71 33.48 -23.59
CA GLY A 1113 4.24 34.85 -23.40
C GLY A 1113 3.32 35.31 -24.54
N LEU A 1114 2.76 36.53 -24.42
CA LEU A 1114 1.88 37.11 -25.43
C LEU A 1114 2.51 37.02 -26.82
N LYS A 1115 1.85 36.28 -27.73
CA LYS A 1115 2.34 36.12 -29.11
C LYS A 1115 2.37 37.48 -29.79
N ALA A 1116 3.51 37.84 -30.37
CA ALA A 1116 3.77 39.13 -31.05
C ALA A 1116 3.03 39.28 -32.39
N SER A 1117 1.79 38.79 -32.50
CA SER A 1117 0.92 39.01 -33.64
C SER A 1117 0.15 40.32 -33.45
N GLY A 1118 0.81 41.45 -33.69
CA GLY A 1118 0.08 42.72 -33.89
C GLY A 1118 0.82 44.02 -33.63
N PHE A 1119 1.87 44.06 -32.80
CA PHE A 1119 2.57 45.31 -32.47
C PHE A 1119 4.07 45.10 -32.36
N GLN A 1120 4.83 45.74 -33.25
CA GLN A 1120 6.29 45.77 -33.20
C GLN A 1120 6.76 46.47 -31.92
N ILE A 1121 7.58 45.78 -31.15
CA ILE A 1121 8.43 46.41 -30.12
C ILE A 1121 9.41 47.30 -30.90
N ILE A 1122 9.22 48.61 -30.83
CA ILE A 1122 10.20 49.57 -31.34
C ILE A 1122 11.31 49.60 -30.29
N ASP A 1123 12.46 49.01 -30.62
CA ASP A 1123 13.71 49.29 -29.91
C ASP A 1123 13.96 50.80 -29.98
N HIS A 1124 14.01 51.46 -28.83
CA HIS A 1124 14.29 52.89 -28.78
C HIS A 1124 15.75 53.13 -29.21
N PRO A 1125 16.01 54.03 -30.18
CA PRO A 1125 17.35 54.51 -30.47
C PRO A 1125 17.82 55.44 -29.35
N SER A 1126 19.13 55.47 -29.18
CA SER A 1126 19.93 56.28 -28.27
C SER A 1126 19.45 57.73 -28.13
N ALA A 1127 19.56 58.26 -26.91
CA ALA A 1127 19.21 59.61 -26.48
C ALA A 1127 19.61 60.73 -27.46
N PRO A 1128 18.80 61.80 -27.59
CA PRO A 1128 19.27 63.07 -28.14
C PRO A 1128 19.61 64.08 -27.05
N ASP A 1129 20.71 64.79 -27.31
CA ASP A 1129 21.25 65.96 -26.61
C ASP A 1129 20.27 67.14 -26.48
N ASP A 1130 20.60 67.99 -25.51
CA ASP A 1130 20.08 69.32 -25.22
C ASP A 1130 19.77 70.20 -26.46
N GLY A 1131 18.66 70.93 -26.39
CA GLY A 1131 18.36 71.98 -27.37
C GLY A 1131 17.04 72.72 -27.16
N THR A 1132 17.15 73.96 -26.67
CA THR A 1132 16.11 74.94 -26.35
C THR A 1132 15.23 75.46 -27.50
N THR A 1133 13.99 75.86 -27.14
CA THR A 1133 13.20 77.08 -27.54
C THR A 1133 11.79 76.90 -28.15
N HIS A 1134 10.84 77.59 -27.48
CA HIS A 1134 9.68 78.39 -27.93
C HIS A 1134 8.48 77.85 -28.74
N SER A 1135 7.32 77.97 -28.06
CA SER A 1135 6.01 78.56 -28.48
C SER A 1135 5.29 78.07 -29.75
N SER A 1136 4.03 77.65 -29.61
CA SER A 1136 2.82 78.49 -29.77
C SER A 1136 1.57 77.68 -30.15
N HIS A 1137 0.48 78.02 -29.47
CA HIS A 1137 -0.92 78.12 -29.92
C HIS A 1137 -1.64 77.04 -30.77
N GLU A 1138 -2.82 76.71 -30.22
CA GLU A 1138 -4.15 76.71 -30.86
C GLU A 1138 -4.79 75.39 -31.37
N HIS A 1139 -5.84 75.04 -30.60
CA HIS A 1139 -7.23 74.83 -31.01
C HIS A 1139 -7.68 73.57 -31.76
N ASP A 1140 -8.87 73.15 -31.30
CA ASP A 1140 -9.92 72.39 -31.96
C ASP A 1140 -9.74 70.88 -32.14
N GLU A 1141 -10.78 70.07 -32.07
CA GLU A 1141 -12.09 70.11 -31.41
C GLU A 1141 -12.63 68.68 -31.62
N HIS A 1142 -13.42 68.19 -30.67
CA HIS A 1142 -14.56 67.31 -30.91
C HIS A 1142 -14.43 65.94 -31.65
N ARG A 1143 -14.83 64.93 -30.86
CA ARG A 1143 -15.99 64.01 -31.08
C ARG A 1143 -15.69 62.53 -31.31
N ASP A 1144 -16.09 61.80 -30.28
CA ASP A 1144 -17.11 60.75 -30.28
C ASP A 1144 -16.84 59.37 -30.89
N ASN A 1145 -17.13 58.42 -29.98
CA ASN A 1145 -17.86 57.17 -30.16
C ASN A 1145 -17.09 55.89 -30.53
N ASP A 1146 -17.00 55.03 -29.50
CA ASP A 1146 -17.65 53.72 -29.45
C ASP A 1146 -17.51 52.81 -30.68
N ASN A 1147 -16.58 51.85 -30.58
CA ASN A 1147 -16.89 50.42 -30.52
C ASN A 1147 -15.68 49.60 -30.06
#